data_AF-A0A848H9A2-F1
#
_entry.id   AF-A0A848H9A2-F1
#
_cell.length_a   1.000
_cell.length_b   1.000
_cell.length_c   1.000
_cell.angle_alpha   90.00
_cell.angle_beta   90.00
_cell.angle_gamma   90.00
#
_symmetry.space_group_name_H-M   'P 1'
#
loop_
_entity.id
_entity.type
_entity.pdbx_description
1 polymer ?
#
loop_
_entity_poly.entity_id
_entity_poly.type
_entity_poly.pdbx_seq_one_letter_code
_entity_poly.pdbx_strand_id
1 'polypeptide(L)'
;MEMTGGQALARQLVIEGVTDIFGIPGVQLDWATDALIDVADRIRFIVPRHEQAASYMADGYARTTGREGVCMVVPGPGVLNALSGLATAYACSSRVLCIAGQIPSATLAQGYGMLHEVPGQSEVLKSVTKWSALARTPADIPRLVHEAFVQMRSGHPRPVALEIPPDVLQARGEVQLCEAAAPAAPQAPAREAVAEAAKLLAAARSPVIWAGGGVLAAQGAQALERLAQKLRAPVVMTDNGRGALPQRHPLALLNLGGRCVLPHADVVLVAGSRAMDAIGRPAHAAAGVQYIYLNIDPAHTGAPRAPGLALVGDAAAGLDALADALDAVPASAPRHDLDAVRAWCDEQVAYVEPQRSILAAIRAALPDDGILVSELTQVGYAANFAYPVQAPRTLVSPGYQGTLGYGFPTSLGVALGSKGRRVVSISGDGGFGWGLQELATAAKYRPDLAIVVFADGAFGNVRRIQQNVFQRETDTTLTNPDFVALAAAFGIEGESVDSVAGLSAALERALAQGGPRLIEMRVGAMPGPWHLIHTFSKAPRPAPANPLGEAATAASGTAPVHRTESPRLRHMASNENPLGIGPMAMAAARDCLAGLAAYPDPSGAPLKAALARRFGLAAEGLVIGNGSSELIDLVTRSFVVKGDEVVYSQYSFIGYPHAVKSAGGASIVVPARDYGHDLDAMLSAVTPRTRVAFVANPNNPTGTLLEEAAIVRFLEAMPARVLVVLDEAYTEYLPEAARMNAFALLKRFPNLVVMRTFSKAHGMAGLRVGFAAASAEVAQLMNRARLAYNVNAPAQAAAIAALDDAAFLQRSYEVNEAGKRRLSAALGELGIPFIPSWGNFVAADFSGITGGPEGVNAYLQSRGLLVRPLGPYGLPTHLRFTIGLPDDNEALVAALADYLKR
;
A
#
# COMPACT_ATOMS: atom_id res chain seq x y z
N MET A 1 -27.46 -20.07 34.49
CA MET A 1 -28.67 -19.25 34.78
C MET A 1 -29.51 -19.18 33.51
N GLU A 2 -30.82 -19.31 33.61
CA GLU A 2 -31.69 -19.20 32.44
C GLU A 2 -31.91 -17.72 32.07
N MET A 3 -31.60 -17.32 30.83
CA MET A 3 -31.79 -15.96 30.31
C MET A 3 -31.83 -15.93 28.77
N THR A 4 -32.25 -14.80 28.19
CA THR A 4 -32.20 -14.60 26.73
C THR A 4 -30.77 -14.31 26.25
N GLY A 5 -30.51 -14.50 24.96
CA GLY A 5 -29.24 -14.08 24.35
C GLY A 5 -28.96 -12.59 24.50
N GLY A 6 -29.99 -11.74 24.41
CA GLY A 6 -29.88 -10.30 24.68
C GLY A 6 -29.42 -9.99 26.10
N GLN A 7 -30.01 -10.64 27.11
CA GLN A 7 -29.61 -10.50 28.52
C GLN A 7 -28.18 -11.00 28.76
N ALA A 8 -27.80 -12.11 28.12
CA ALA A 8 -26.44 -12.65 28.17
C ALA A 8 -25.42 -11.64 27.61
N LEU A 9 -25.72 -11.01 26.47
CA LEU A 9 -24.88 -9.97 25.85
C LEU A 9 -24.70 -8.78 26.79
N ALA A 10 -25.80 -8.18 27.25
CA ALA A 10 -25.76 -6.98 28.09
C ALA A 10 -24.98 -7.23 29.39
N ARG A 11 -25.24 -8.36 30.07
CA ARG A 11 -24.54 -8.72 31.31
C ARG A 11 -23.06 -9.01 31.09
N GLN A 12 -22.68 -9.69 30.01
CA GLN A 12 -21.27 -9.93 29.73
C GLN A 12 -20.52 -8.62 29.41
N LEU A 13 -21.13 -7.69 28.67
CA LEU A 13 -20.53 -6.38 28.40
C LEU A 13 -20.30 -5.57 29.69
N VAL A 14 -21.22 -5.65 30.66
CA VAL A 14 -21.03 -5.06 32.00
C VAL A 14 -19.83 -5.68 32.70
N ILE A 15 -19.69 -7.01 32.66
CA ILE A 15 -18.56 -7.73 33.26
C ILE A 15 -17.24 -7.30 32.62
N GLU A 16 -17.20 -7.14 31.29
CA GLU A 16 -16.01 -6.67 30.57
C GLU A 16 -15.66 -5.19 30.80
N GLY A 17 -16.52 -4.46 31.52
CA GLY A 17 -16.29 -3.08 31.93
C GLY A 17 -16.74 -2.03 30.91
N VAL A 18 -17.61 -2.40 29.96
CA VAL A 18 -18.21 -1.45 29.01
C VAL A 18 -19.06 -0.43 29.76
N THR A 19 -18.91 0.85 29.41
CA THR A 19 -19.72 1.95 29.97
C THR A 19 -20.55 2.69 28.93
N ASP A 20 -20.15 2.62 27.66
CA ASP A 20 -20.76 3.35 26.57
C ASP A 20 -20.81 2.45 25.33
N ILE A 21 -21.98 2.38 24.70
CA ILE A 21 -22.19 1.72 23.41
C ILE A 21 -22.74 2.75 22.44
N PHE A 22 -22.07 2.91 21.31
CA PHE A 22 -22.53 3.77 20.22
C PHE A 22 -23.28 2.92 19.20
N GLY A 23 -24.59 3.07 19.07
CA GLY A 23 -25.32 2.16 18.18
C GLY A 23 -26.69 2.65 17.75
N ILE A 24 -27.19 2.02 16.70
CA ILE A 24 -28.51 2.31 16.14
C ILE A 24 -29.41 1.12 16.41
N PRO A 25 -30.55 1.32 17.12
CA PRO A 25 -31.51 0.25 17.36
C PRO A 25 -32.17 -0.18 16.05
N GLY A 26 -32.64 -1.42 16.00
CA GLY A 26 -33.41 -1.93 14.87
C GLY A 26 -33.77 -3.40 15.04
N VAL A 27 -34.70 -3.89 14.23
CA VAL A 27 -35.41 -5.16 14.45
C VAL A 27 -34.50 -6.37 14.70
N GLN A 28 -33.33 -6.44 14.07
CA GLN A 28 -32.39 -7.54 14.27
C GLN A 28 -31.59 -7.47 15.59
N LEU A 29 -31.68 -6.35 16.31
CA LEU A 29 -30.99 -6.06 17.57
C LEU A 29 -31.96 -5.75 18.72
N ASP A 30 -33.28 -5.77 18.51
CA ASP A 30 -34.26 -5.32 19.50
C ASP A 30 -34.08 -5.99 20.87
N TRP A 31 -33.83 -7.31 20.88
CA TRP A 31 -33.56 -8.08 22.10
C TRP A 31 -32.26 -7.70 22.81
N ALA A 32 -31.25 -7.22 22.08
CA ALA A 32 -30.05 -6.65 22.69
C ALA A 32 -30.35 -5.27 23.30
N THR A 33 -31.08 -4.42 22.59
CA THR A 33 -31.41 -3.07 23.09
C THR A 33 -32.41 -3.08 24.24
N ASP A 34 -33.35 -4.01 24.26
CA ASP A 34 -34.26 -4.27 25.37
C ASP A 34 -33.46 -4.67 26.62
N ALA A 35 -32.54 -5.62 26.49
CA ALA A 35 -31.68 -6.05 27.60
C ALA A 35 -30.72 -4.97 28.11
N LEU A 36 -30.36 -3.95 27.30
CA LEU A 36 -29.58 -2.81 27.77
C LEU A 36 -30.35 -1.91 28.74
N ILE A 37 -31.69 -1.95 28.74
CA ILE A 37 -32.53 -1.22 29.70
C ILE A 37 -32.27 -1.75 31.12
N ASP A 38 -32.13 -3.08 31.27
CA ASP A 38 -31.87 -3.74 32.55
C ASP A 38 -30.52 -3.33 33.20
N VAL A 39 -29.60 -2.77 32.41
CA VAL A 39 -28.25 -2.37 32.85
C VAL A 39 -27.94 -0.91 32.53
N ALA A 40 -28.97 -0.08 32.36
CA ALA A 40 -28.83 1.32 31.95
C ALA A 40 -28.11 2.21 32.99
N ASP A 41 -28.03 1.76 34.26
CA ASP A 41 -27.23 2.39 35.32
C ASP A 41 -25.72 2.14 35.14
N ARG A 42 -25.34 1.16 34.30
CA ARG A 42 -23.96 0.75 34.04
C ARG A 42 -23.49 1.07 32.63
N ILE A 43 -24.35 0.88 31.63
CA ILE A 43 -24.05 1.10 30.21
C ILE A 43 -24.98 2.17 29.65
N ARG A 44 -24.39 3.23 29.09
CA ARG A 44 -25.12 4.24 28.33
C ARG A 44 -25.20 3.85 26.86
N PHE A 45 -26.41 3.71 26.34
CA PHE A 45 -26.64 3.52 24.90
C PHE A 45 -26.79 4.86 24.17
N ILE A 46 -25.85 5.15 23.28
CA ILE A 46 -25.71 6.44 22.59
C ILE A 46 -26.07 6.23 21.12
N VAL A 47 -27.08 6.94 20.65
CA VAL A 47 -27.69 6.74 19.34
C VAL A 47 -27.30 7.87 18.40
N PRO A 48 -26.29 7.68 17.53
CA PRO A 48 -25.98 8.61 16.46
C PRO A 48 -27.05 8.56 15.36
N ARG A 49 -26.92 9.41 14.34
CA ARG A 49 -27.85 9.43 13.19
C ARG A 49 -27.44 8.51 12.06
N HIS A 50 -26.21 8.00 12.06
CA HIS A 50 -25.68 7.10 11.04
C HIS A 50 -24.70 6.05 11.63
N GLU A 51 -24.68 4.82 11.14
CA GLU A 51 -23.81 3.75 11.64
C GLU A 51 -22.32 4.04 11.42
N GLN A 52 -22.02 4.81 10.38
CA GLN A 52 -20.68 5.37 10.18
C GLN A 52 -20.22 6.21 11.38
N ALA A 53 -21.10 7.04 11.94
CA ALA A 53 -20.79 7.80 13.13
C ALA A 53 -20.66 6.90 14.37
N ALA A 54 -21.46 5.84 14.49
CA ALA A 54 -21.34 4.87 15.60
C ALA A 54 -19.93 4.27 15.69
N SER A 55 -19.40 3.80 14.56
CA SER A 55 -18.05 3.23 14.50
C SER A 55 -16.94 4.27 14.71
N TYR A 56 -17.08 5.50 14.19
CA TYR A 56 -16.14 6.60 14.45
C TYR A 56 -16.15 7.07 15.91
N MET A 57 -17.32 7.16 16.54
CA MET A 57 -17.43 7.51 17.95
C MET A 57 -16.76 6.44 18.83
N ALA A 58 -16.94 5.16 18.51
CA ALA A 58 -16.24 4.07 19.19
C ALA A 58 -14.71 4.15 19.03
N ASP A 59 -14.20 4.47 17.83
CA ASP A 59 -12.76 4.70 17.61
C ASP A 59 -12.23 5.87 18.45
N GLY A 60 -12.93 7.01 18.40
CA GLY A 60 -12.58 8.21 19.16
C GLY A 60 -12.55 7.96 20.66
N TYR A 61 -13.57 7.28 21.19
CA TYR A 61 -13.66 6.85 22.59
C TYR A 61 -12.47 5.96 22.96
N ALA A 62 -12.16 4.94 22.15
CA ALA A 62 -11.10 3.99 22.45
C ALA A 62 -9.72 4.67 22.52
N ARG A 63 -9.44 5.56 21.55
CA ARG A 63 -8.14 6.24 21.45
C ARG A 63 -7.88 7.23 22.57
N THR A 64 -8.91 7.96 22.99
CA THR A 64 -8.77 8.96 24.06
C THR A 64 -8.77 8.37 25.47
N THR A 65 -9.61 7.37 25.73
CA THR A 65 -9.75 6.76 27.06
C THR A 65 -8.71 5.67 27.33
N GLY A 66 -8.18 5.05 26.26
CA GLY A 66 -7.37 3.84 26.37
C GLY A 66 -8.17 2.57 26.68
N ARG A 67 -9.50 2.65 26.75
CA ARG A 67 -10.43 1.53 26.95
C ARG A 67 -10.98 1.04 25.60
N GLU A 68 -11.72 -0.04 25.61
CA GLU A 68 -12.39 -0.56 24.42
C GLU A 68 -13.61 0.32 24.05
N GLY A 69 -13.70 0.72 22.78
CA GLY A 69 -14.90 1.34 22.22
C GLY A 69 -15.85 0.27 21.69
N VAL A 70 -17.16 0.45 21.85
CA VAL A 70 -18.16 -0.51 21.36
C VAL A 70 -19.11 0.21 20.41
N CYS A 71 -19.23 -0.29 19.17
CA CYS A 71 -20.30 0.10 18.27
C CYS A 71 -21.29 -1.06 18.04
N MET A 72 -22.58 -0.75 17.89
CA MET A 72 -23.63 -1.76 17.70
C MET A 72 -24.55 -1.38 16.53
N VAL A 73 -24.62 -2.22 15.50
CA VAL A 73 -25.29 -1.92 14.21
C VAL A 73 -26.07 -3.10 13.66
N VAL A 74 -27.17 -2.84 12.97
CA VAL A 74 -28.00 -3.85 12.29
C VAL A 74 -27.25 -4.51 11.11
N PRO A 75 -27.66 -5.70 10.63
CA PRO A 75 -27.01 -6.34 9.47
C PRO A 75 -27.16 -5.54 8.18
N GLY A 76 -26.51 -6.03 7.13
CA GLY A 76 -26.62 -5.51 5.78
C GLY A 76 -26.20 -4.04 5.72
N PRO A 77 -27.11 -3.09 5.41
CA PRO A 77 -26.76 -1.68 5.32
C PRO A 77 -26.09 -1.13 6.59
N GLY A 78 -26.50 -1.57 7.79
CA GLY A 78 -25.92 -1.06 9.03
C GLY A 78 -24.44 -1.43 9.18
N VAL A 79 -24.11 -2.70 8.93
CA VAL A 79 -22.72 -3.18 8.86
C VAL A 79 -21.95 -2.45 7.77
N LEU A 80 -22.49 -2.38 6.54
CA LEU A 80 -21.82 -1.73 5.40
C LEU A 80 -21.51 -0.25 5.68
N ASN A 81 -22.44 0.48 6.30
CA ASN A 81 -22.26 1.87 6.70
C ASN A 81 -21.19 2.06 7.79
N ALA A 82 -21.00 1.07 8.67
CA ALA A 82 -20.00 1.12 9.73
C ALA A 82 -18.56 0.80 9.25
N LEU A 83 -18.39 0.18 8.07
CA LEU A 83 -17.09 -0.32 7.62
C LEU A 83 -16.02 0.77 7.48
N SER A 84 -16.37 2.00 7.07
CA SER A 84 -15.39 3.08 6.95
C SER A 84 -14.77 3.46 8.31
N GLY A 85 -15.58 3.43 9.38
CA GLY A 85 -15.09 3.64 10.74
C GLY A 85 -14.26 2.46 11.24
N LEU A 86 -14.66 1.23 10.94
CA LEU A 86 -13.86 0.04 11.27
C LEU A 86 -12.52 0.01 10.52
N ALA A 87 -12.48 0.39 9.25
CA ALA A 87 -11.24 0.50 8.48
C ALA A 87 -10.30 1.57 9.07
N THR A 88 -10.85 2.69 9.53
CA THR A 88 -10.10 3.75 10.23
C THR A 88 -9.55 3.25 11.57
N ALA A 89 -10.39 2.61 12.39
CA ALA A 89 -9.98 1.97 13.64
C ALA A 89 -8.90 0.90 13.41
N TYR A 90 -9.03 0.12 12.33
CA TYR A 90 -8.01 -0.84 11.89
C TYR A 90 -6.70 -0.09 11.63
N ALA A 91 -6.69 0.94 10.78
CA ALA A 91 -5.49 1.69 10.45
C ALA A 91 -4.79 2.32 11.67
N CYS A 92 -5.59 2.81 12.61
CA CYS A 92 -5.14 3.43 13.84
C CYS A 92 -4.77 2.45 14.95
N SER A 93 -4.96 1.14 14.74
CA SER A 93 -4.69 0.08 15.73
C SER A 93 -5.55 0.27 17.01
N SER A 94 -6.82 0.59 16.82
CA SER A 94 -7.76 0.90 17.89
C SER A 94 -8.49 -0.34 18.40
N ARG A 95 -8.83 -0.32 19.69
CA ARG A 95 -9.59 -1.38 20.36
C ARG A 95 -11.09 -1.09 20.23
N VAL A 96 -11.69 -1.56 19.14
CA VAL A 96 -13.12 -1.38 18.87
C VAL A 96 -13.80 -2.73 18.69
N LEU A 97 -14.87 -2.98 19.45
CA LEU A 97 -15.79 -4.09 19.23
C LEU A 97 -16.98 -3.61 18.40
N CYS A 98 -17.18 -4.22 17.23
CA CYS A 98 -18.40 -4.10 16.45
C CYS A 98 -19.36 -5.24 16.79
N ILE A 99 -20.45 -4.95 17.48
CA ILE A 99 -21.58 -5.87 17.62
C ILE A 99 -22.47 -5.69 16.41
N ALA A 100 -22.49 -6.69 15.54
CA ALA A 100 -23.26 -6.69 14.31
C ALA A 100 -24.48 -7.59 14.48
N GLY A 101 -25.67 -7.08 14.17
CA GLY A 101 -26.83 -7.95 13.97
C GLY A 101 -26.62 -8.85 12.75
N GLN A 102 -27.47 -9.86 12.61
CA GLN A 102 -27.47 -10.78 11.49
C GLN A 102 -28.92 -11.11 11.07
N ILE A 103 -29.15 -11.73 9.92
CA ILE A 103 -30.46 -12.32 9.59
C ILE A 103 -30.70 -13.58 10.45
N PRO A 104 -31.95 -14.09 10.55
CA PRO A 104 -32.23 -15.30 11.33
C PRO A 104 -31.29 -16.46 10.98
N SER A 105 -30.81 -17.18 11.99
CA SER A 105 -29.71 -18.13 11.83
C SER A 105 -29.98 -19.23 10.80
N ALA A 106 -31.23 -19.69 10.70
CA ALA A 106 -31.66 -20.72 9.75
C ALA A 106 -31.68 -20.26 8.28
N THR A 107 -31.70 -18.94 8.02
CA THR A 107 -31.74 -18.39 6.67
C THR A 107 -30.37 -17.97 6.15
N LEU A 108 -29.32 -18.15 6.95
CA LEU A 108 -27.96 -17.77 6.56
C LEU A 108 -27.50 -18.50 5.29
N ALA A 109 -26.95 -17.72 4.36
CA ALA A 109 -26.42 -18.17 3.07
C ALA A 109 -27.43 -18.91 2.17
N GLN A 110 -28.74 -18.77 2.44
CA GLN A 110 -29.77 -19.41 1.61
C GLN A 110 -30.19 -18.54 0.41
N GLY A 111 -29.94 -17.23 0.44
CA GLY A 111 -30.26 -16.33 -0.66
C GLY A 111 -31.76 -16.08 -0.81
N TYR A 112 -32.49 -16.02 0.30
CA TYR A 112 -33.95 -15.86 0.30
C TYR A 112 -34.42 -14.41 0.10
N GLY A 113 -33.51 -13.44 0.18
CA GLY A 113 -33.84 -12.02 0.10
C GLY A 113 -34.44 -11.49 1.39
N MET A 114 -33.94 -11.96 2.54
CA MET A 114 -34.40 -11.50 3.85
C MET A 114 -34.10 -10.00 4.05
N LEU A 115 -34.87 -9.33 4.89
CA LEU A 115 -34.61 -7.94 5.26
C LEU A 115 -33.18 -7.80 5.79
N HIS A 116 -32.38 -6.97 5.09
CA HIS A 116 -30.96 -6.72 5.36
C HIS A 116 -30.00 -7.90 5.09
N GLU A 117 -30.42 -8.90 4.31
CA GLU A 117 -29.52 -9.96 3.83
C GLU A 117 -28.46 -9.40 2.86
N VAL A 118 -27.19 -9.68 3.15
CA VAL A 118 -26.05 -9.38 2.27
C VAL A 118 -25.21 -10.63 2.10
N PRO A 119 -24.84 -11.03 0.86
CA PRO A 119 -23.93 -12.14 0.64
C PRO A 119 -22.58 -11.90 1.31
N GLY A 120 -22.17 -12.82 2.18
CA GLY A 120 -20.84 -12.80 2.79
C GLY A 120 -20.59 -11.68 3.82
N GLN A 121 -21.58 -11.30 4.63
CA GLN A 121 -21.40 -10.31 5.69
C GLN A 121 -20.20 -10.63 6.61
N SER A 122 -20.02 -11.90 6.98
CA SER A 122 -18.90 -12.36 7.81
C SER A 122 -17.54 -12.12 7.14
N GLU A 123 -17.43 -12.38 5.84
CA GLU A 123 -16.22 -12.15 5.04
C GLU A 123 -15.91 -10.65 4.93
N VAL A 124 -16.93 -9.82 4.76
CA VAL A 124 -16.80 -8.37 4.74
C VAL A 124 -16.24 -7.86 6.07
N LEU A 125 -16.79 -8.30 7.21
CA LEU A 125 -16.28 -7.93 8.53
C LEU A 125 -14.84 -8.41 8.76
N LYS A 126 -14.49 -9.64 8.35
CA LYS A 126 -13.12 -10.18 8.44
C LYS A 126 -12.10 -9.32 7.71
N SER A 127 -12.48 -8.63 6.64
CA SER A 127 -11.55 -7.80 5.86
C SER A 127 -11.07 -6.53 6.57
N VAL A 128 -11.81 -6.06 7.58
CA VAL A 128 -11.54 -4.82 8.33
C VAL A 128 -11.40 -5.05 9.84
N THR A 129 -11.28 -6.29 10.29
CA THR A 129 -11.11 -6.65 11.71
C THR A 129 -10.00 -7.68 11.90
N LYS A 130 -9.37 -7.69 13.08
CA LYS A 130 -8.37 -8.71 13.47
C LYS A 130 -9.03 -10.06 13.76
N TRP A 131 -10.24 -10.02 14.30
CA TRP A 131 -10.99 -11.22 14.68
C TRP A 131 -12.48 -10.95 14.45
N SER A 132 -13.19 -11.97 13.98
CA SER A 132 -14.64 -11.96 13.97
C SER A 132 -15.23 -13.34 14.25
N ALA A 133 -16.43 -13.35 14.84
CA ALA A 133 -17.19 -14.57 15.09
C ALA A 133 -18.70 -14.36 14.95
N LEU A 134 -19.43 -15.47 14.82
CA LEU A 134 -20.89 -15.52 14.77
C LEU A 134 -21.40 -16.38 15.93
N ALA A 135 -22.22 -15.79 16.81
CA ALA A 135 -22.92 -16.54 17.85
C ALA A 135 -24.04 -17.39 17.23
N ARG A 136 -24.16 -18.66 17.65
CA ARG A 136 -25.17 -19.60 17.13
C ARG A 136 -26.22 -19.97 18.17
N THR A 137 -25.90 -19.79 19.44
CA THR A 137 -26.78 -20.05 20.58
C THR A 137 -26.63 -18.96 21.65
N PRO A 138 -27.61 -18.77 22.54
CA PRO A 138 -27.48 -17.83 23.67
C PRO A 138 -26.24 -18.09 24.53
N ALA A 139 -25.84 -19.36 24.70
CA ALA A 139 -24.68 -19.76 25.49
C ALA A 139 -23.32 -19.40 24.84
N ASP A 140 -23.29 -19.19 23.52
CA ASP A 140 -22.06 -18.74 22.84
C ASP A 140 -21.71 -17.29 23.18
N ILE A 141 -22.72 -16.45 23.43
CA ILE A 141 -22.57 -14.99 23.51
C ILE A 141 -21.56 -14.57 24.58
N PRO A 142 -21.66 -15.01 25.85
CA PRO A 142 -20.70 -14.57 26.87
C PRO A 142 -19.25 -14.94 26.53
N ARG A 143 -19.03 -16.17 26.04
CA ARG A 143 -17.71 -16.66 25.66
C ARG A 143 -17.13 -15.89 24.47
N LEU A 144 -17.96 -15.58 23.47
CA LEU A 144 -17.51 -14.83 22.29
C LEU A 144 -17.27 -13.34 22.58
N VAL A 145 -18.06 -12.73 23.47
CA VAL A 145 -17.79 -11.38 23.98
C VAL A 145 -16.45 -11.39 24.73
N HIS A 146 -16.26 -12.30 25.68
CA HIS A 146 -14.99 -12.46 26.40
C HIS A 146 -13.80 -12.61 25.44
N GLU A 147 -13.89 -13.50 24.46
CA GLU A 147 -12.86 -13.70 23.44
C GLU A 147 -12.58 -12.42 22.65
N ALA A 148 -13.61 -11.66 22.26
CA ALA A 148 -13.42 -10.39 21.57
C ALA A 148 -12.59 -9.40 22.40
N PHE A 149 -12.79 -9.34 23.71
CA PHE A 149 -11.98 -8.53 24.62
C PHE A 149 -10.55 -9.05 24.78
N VAL A 150 -10.36 -10.38 24.87
CA VAL A 150 -9.02 -10.99 24.82
C VAL A 150 -8.27 -10.58 23.54
N GLN A 151 -8.95 -10.63 22.39
CA GLN A 151 -8.37 -10.27 21.09
C GLN A 151 -8.00 -8.78 20.99
N MET A 152 -8.81 -7.87 21.55
CA MET A 152 -8.49 -6.43 21.59
C MET A 152 -7.37 -6.08 22.57
N ARG A 153 -7.26 -6.82 23.68
CA ARG A 153 -6.30 -6.57 24.77
C ARG A 153 -4.93 -7.19 24.52
N SER A 154 -4.81 -8.16 23.61
CA SER A 154 -3.57 -8.90 23.32
C SER A 154 -2.89 -8.50 22.00
N GLY A 155 -1.55 -8.62 21.98
CA GLY A 155 -0.74 -8.42 20.78
C GLY A 155 -0.93 -7.03 20.14
N HIS A 156 -1.00 -6.99 18.81
CA HIS A 156 -1.27 -5.77 18.05
C HIS A 156 -2.78 -5.41 18.12
N PRO A 157 -3.17 -4.30 18.77
CA PRO A 157 -4.59 -3.95 18.91
C PRO A 157 -5.21 -3.56 17.57
N ARG A 158 -6.42 -4.04 17.31
CA ARG A 158 -7.22 -3.81 16.10
C ARG A 158 -8.70 -4.00 16.42
N PRO A 159 -9.62 -3.49 15.58
CA PRO A 159 -11.04 -3.74 15.76
C PRO A 159 -11.36 -5.23 15.59
N VAL A 160 -12.43 -5.66 16.26
CA VAL A 160 -12.98 -7.02 16.23
C VAL A 160 -14.49 -6.95 16.00
N ALA A 161 -15.10 -8.03 15.52
CA ALA A 161 -16.55 -8.07 15.27
C ALA A 161 -17.22 -9.32 15.86
N LEU A 162 -18.41 -9.15 16.42
CA LEU A 162 -19.27 -10.25 16.87
C LEU A 162 -20.63 -10.12 16.19
N GLU A 163 -20.97 -11.10 15.36
CA GLU A 163 -22.27 -11.21 14.72
C GLU A 163 -23.24 -12.02 15.59
N ILE A 164 -24.48 -11.54 15.73
CA ILE A 164 -25.51 -12.22 16.52
C ILE A 164 -26.85 -12.18 15.77
N PRO A 165 -27.41 -13.34 15.37
CA PRO A 165 -28.75 -13.42 14.78
C PRO A 165 -29.86 -13.03 15.77
N PRO A 166 -30.99 -12.48 15.30
CA PRO A 166 -32.09 -12.05 16.15
C PRO A 166 -32.76 -13.20 16.89
N ASP A 167 -32.89 -14.36 16.26
CA ASP A 167 -33.42 -15.58 16.88
C ASP A 167 -32.49 -16.09 17.99
N VAL A 168 -31.18 -15.87 17.87
CA VAL A 168 -30.20 -16.19 18.91
C VAL A 168 -30.27 -15.19 20.07
N LEU A 169 -30.48 -13.90 19.80
CA LEU A 169 -30.72 -12.88 20.84
C LEU A 169 -32.04 -13.14 21.59
N GLN A 170 -33.08 -13.57 20.87
CA GLN A 170 -34.40 -13.86 21.41
C GLN A 170 -34.45 -15.14 22.24
N ALA A 171 -33.76 -16.18 21.78
CA ALA A 171 -33.82 -17.50 22.40
C ALA A 171 -33.40 -17.44 23.88
N ARG A 172 -34.13 -18.20 24.71
CA ARG A 172 -33.77 -18.47 26.10
C ARG A 172 -32.97 -19.75 26.20
N GLY A 173 -31.99 -19.76 27.07
CA GLY A 173 -31.21 -20.96 27.36
C GLY A 173 -30.49 -20.86 28.69
N GLU A 174 -29.92 -21.98 29.12
CA GLU A 174 -28.99 -21.99 30.24
C GLU A 174 -27.67 -21.36 29.81
N VAL A 175 -27.36 -20.21 30.40
CA VAL A 175 -26.17 -19.42 30.08
C VAL A 175 -25.27 -19.32 31.31
N GLN A 176 -23.96 -19.48 31.08
CA GLN A 176 -22.90 -19.20 32.03
C GLN A 176 -22.15 -17.95 31.58
N LEU A 177 -22.12 -16.92 32.42
CA LEU A 177 -21.31 -15.73 32.17
C LEU A 177 -19.83 -16.03 32.41
N CYS A 178 -18.96 -15.40 31.64
CA CYS A 178 -17.52 -15.49 31.81
C CYS A 178 -17.04 -14.41 32.77
N GLU A 179 -15.95 -14.67 33.50
CA GLU A 179 -15.23 -13.59 34.17
C GLU A 179 -14.67 -12.60 33.13
N ALA A 180 -14.39 -11.37 33.56
CA ALA A 180 -13.83 -10.35 32.69
C ALA A 180 -12.50 -10.80 32.10
N ALA A 181 -12.27 -10.54 30.81
CA ALA A 181 -10.99 -10.83 30.18
C ALA A 181 -9.86 -10.07 30.90
N ALA A 182 -8.90 -10.79 31.46
CA ALA A 182 -7.76 -10.16 32.10
C ALA A 182 -6.97 -9.29 31.10
N PRO A 183 -6.37 -8.17 31.54
CA PRO A 183 -5.38 -7.48 30.72
C PRO A 183 -4.28 -8.46 30.29
N ALA A 184 -3.87 -8.40 29.02
CA ALA A 184 -2.77 -9.23 28.56
C ALA A 184 -1.49 -8.87 29.32
N ALA A 185 -0.78 -9.88 29.82
CA ALA A 185 0.53 -9.67 30.43
C ALA A 185 1.49 -9.09 29.38
N PRO A 186 2.31 -8.08 29.71
CA PRO A 186 3.29 -7.54 28.77
C PRO A 186 4.25 -8.62 28.29
N GLN A 187 4.40 -8.76 26.98
CA GLN A 187 5.36 -9.64 26.33
C GLN A 187 6.73 -8.97 26.33
N ALA A 188 7.63 -9.42 27.19
CA ALA A 188 9.03 -8.97 27.17
C ALA A 188 9.78 -9.51 25.93
N PRO A 189 10.64 -8.71 25.28
CA PRO A 189 11.56 -9.22 24.27
C PRO A 189 12.57 -10.22 24.85
N ALA A 190 13.14 -11.08 24.00
CA ALA A 190 14.17 -12.03 24.39
C ALA A 190 15.39 -11.32 25.01
N ARG A 191 15.90 -11.84 26.14
CA ARG A 191 16.98 -11.20 26.91
C ARG A 191 18.26 -11.04 26.09
N GLU A 192 18.55 -12.00 25.24
CA GLU A 192 19.73 -12.00 24.35
C GLU A 192 19.61 -10.89 23.29
N ALA A 193 18.42 -10.70 22.72
CA ALA A 193 18.15 -9.62 21.76
C ALA A 193 18.22 -8.23 22.42
N VAL A 194 17.73 -8.11 23.67
CA VAL A 194 17.86 -6.89 24.47
C VAL A 194 19.33 -6.59 24.74
N ALA A 195 20.13 -7.59 25.15
CA ALA A 195 21.54 -7.41 25.41
C ALA A 195 22.32 -6.99 24.15
N GLU A 196 22.01 -7.58 22.99
CA GLU A 196 22.62 -7.21 21.72
C GLU A 196 22.24 -5.77 21.31
N ALA A 197 20.97 -5.41 21.42
CA ALA A 197 20.51 -4.03 21.15
C ALA A 197 21.14 -3.01 22.10
N ALA A 198 21.27 -3.34 23.38
CA ALA A 198 21.93 -2.49 24.37
C ALA A 198 23.41 -2.25 24.00
N LYS A 199 24.14 -3.28 23.56
CA LYS A 199 25.52 -3.10 23.07
C LYS A 199 25.59 -2.14 21.88
N LEU A 200 24.70 -2.31 20.89
CA LEU A 200 24.64 -1.43 19.73
C LEU A 200 24.35 0.03 20.12
N LEU A 201 23.38 0.23 21.01
CA LEU A 201 23.01 1.56 21.50
C LEU A 201 24.09 2.21 22.37
N ALA A 202 24.80 1.43 23.18
CA ALA A 202 25.92 1.92 24.00
C ALA A 202 27.13 2.35 23.14
N ALA A 203 27.36 1.68 22.01
CA ALA A 203 28.42 2.01 21.06
C ALA A 203 28.04 3.13 20.08
N ALA A 204 26.76 3.52 20.02
CA ALA A 204 26.26 4.52 19.09
C ALA A 204 26.82 5.92 19.42
N ARG A 205 27.32 6.61 18.41
CA ARG A 205 27.78 8.01 18.53
C ARG A 205 26.61 8.98 18.36
N SER A 206 25.63 8.61 17.55
CA SER A 206 24.45 9.43 17.23
C SER A 206 23.19 8.56 17.16
N PRO A 207 22.75 7.96 18.27
CA PRO A 207 21.51 7.20 18.29
C PRO A 207 20.29 8.12 18.07
N VAL A 208 19.30 7.66 17.32
CA VAL A 208 17.99 8.32 17.15
C VAL A 208 16.88 7.32 17.49
N ILE A 209 15.88 7.74 18.27
CA ILE A 209 14.69 6.93 18.57
C ILE A 209 13.55 7.38 17.67
N TRP A 210 12.95 6.44 16.93
CA TRP A 210 11.74 6.64 16.14
C TRP A 210 10.55 6.00 16.86
N ALA A 211 9.72 6.81 17.50
CA ALA A 211 8.63 6.35 18.36
C ALA A 211 7.26 6.42 17.66
N GLY A 212 6.54 5.30 17.64
CA GLY A 212 5.20 5.18 17.06
C GLY A 212 4.08 5.02 18.10
N GLY A 213 2.84 4.86 17.61
CA GLY A 213 1.65 4.71 18.46
C GLY A 213 1.64 3.45 19.33
N GLY A 214 2.47 2.44 19.02
CA GLY A 214 2.65 1.27 19.87
C GLY A 214 3.24 1.62 21.25
N VAL A 215 4.01 2.71 21.35
CA VAL A 215 4.49 3.21 22.66
C VAL A 215 3.31 3.67 23.52
N LEU A 216 2.35 4.40 22.94
CA LEU A 216 1.16 4.85 23.67
C LEU A 216 0.22 3.70 24.02
N ALA A 217 0.06 2.73 23.10
CA ALA A 217 -0.75 1.54 23.31
C ALA A 217 -0.24 0.68 24.48
N ALA A 218 1.09 0.56 24.60
CA ALA A 218 1.76 -0.17 25.68
C ALA A 218 1.97 0.68 26.96
N GLN A 219 1.53 1.94 26.98
CA GLN A 219 1.76 2.88 28.09
C GLN A 219 3.26 3.15 28.39
N GLY A 220 4.11 3.08 27.36
CA GLY A 220 5.57 3.16 27.48
C GLY A 220 6.17 4.56 27.48
N ALA A 221 5.41 5.62 27.78
CA ALA A 221 5.90 7.01 27.75
C ALA A 221 7.07 7.23 28.73
N GLN A 222 6.94 6.75 29.98
CA GLN A 222 7.99 6.86 30.99
C GLN A 222 9.22 6.03 30.65
N ALA A 223 9.03 4.83 30.10
CA ALA A 223 10.12 3.96 29.64
C ALA A 223 10.88 4.60 28.47
N LEU A 224 10.16 5.19 27.51
CA LEU A 224 10.73 5.96 26.41
C LEU A 224 11.55 7.14 26.93
N GLU A 225 11.00 7.93 27.86
CA GLU A 225 11.69 9.08 28.45
C GLU A 225 12.98 8.64 29.15
N ARG A 226 12.92 7.59 30.00
CA ARG A 226 14.08 7.05 30.72
C ARG A 226 15.19 6.62 29.76
N LEU A 227 14.84 5.84 28.72
CA LEU A 227 15.81 5.39 27.72
C LEU A 227 16.38 6.58 26.93
N ALA A 228 15.50 7.48 26.47
CA ALA A 228 15.89 8.66 25.71
C ALA A 228 16.81 9.57 26.52
N GLN A 229 16.63 9.70 27.84
CA GLN A 229 17.51 10.47 28.73
C GLN A 229 18.85 9.77 29.00
N LYS A 230 18.86 8.44 29.16
CA LYS A 230 20.11 7.67 29.34
C LYS A 230 21.01 7.72 28.12
N LEU A 231 20.45 7.42 26.94
CA LEU A 231 21.13 7.58 25.65
C LEU A 231 21.31 9.04 25.28
N ARG A 232 20.41 9.85 25.82
CA ARG A 232 20.40 11.29 25.68
C ARG A 232 20.21 11.60 24.17
N ALA A 233 19.30 10.85 23.54
CA ALA A 233 19.07 10.72 22.10
C ALA A 233 17.80 11.46 21.65
N PRO A 234 17.78 12.10 20.47
CA PRO A 234 16.55 12.68 19.92
C PRO A 234 15.48 11.61 19.68
N VAL A 235 14.23 11.98 19.94
CA VAL A 235 13.04 11.15 19.76
C VAL A 235 12.16 11.77 18.68
N VAL A 236 12.13 11.13 17.51
CA VAL A 236 11.25 11.49 16.39
C VAL A 236 9.94 10.72 16.57
N MET A 237 8.84 11.44 16.82
CA MET A 237 7.52 10.84 17.03
C MET A 237 6.68 10.86 15.74
N THR A 238 6.08 9.73 15.40
CA THR A 238 5.06 9.68 14.33
C THR A 238 3.78 10.37 14.77
N ASP A 239 2.88 10.67 13.82
CA ASP A 239 1.60 11.32 14.12
C ASP A 239 0.80 10.60 15.22
N ASN A 240 0.80 9.26 15.20
CA ASN A 240 0.13 8.42 16.21
C ASN A 240 0.96 8.18 17.48
N GLY A 241 2.26 8.49 17.47
CA GLY A 241 3.16 8.36 18.63
C GLY A 241 3.33 9.66 19.42
N ARG A 242 2.88 10.79 18.88
CA ARG A 242 3.00 12.11 19.51
C ARG A 242 2.29 12.17 20.86
N GLY A 243 2.93 12.83 21.80
CA GLY A 243 2.52 12.87 23.21
C GLY A 243 3.14 11.76 24.05
N ALA A 244 3.86 10.79 23.44
CA ALA A 244 4.70 9.86 24.19
C ALA A 244 5.79 10.60 24.98
N LEU A 245 6.33 11.68 24.38
CA LEU A 245 6.99 12.76 25.09
C LEU A 245 6.22 14.07 24.84
N PRO A 246 6.15 14.98 25.82
CA PRO A 246 5.66 16.34 25.58
C PRO A 246 6.50 17.02 24.50
N GLN A 247 5.87 17.74 23.56
CA GLN A 247 6.61 18.43 22.48
C GLN A 247 7.64 19.44 23.00
N ARG A 248 7.41 20.00 24.20
CA ARG A 248 8.38 20.87 24.90
C ARG A 248 9.61 20.15 25.45
N HIS A 249 9.61 18.81 25.50
CA HIS A 249 10.72 18.05 26.04
C HIS A 249 11.97 18.27 25.17
N PRO A 250 13.17 18.50 25.76
CA PRO A 250 14.37 18.86 25.00
C PRO A 250 14.81 17.84 23.94
N LEU A 251 14.41 16.58 24.07
CA LEU A 251 14.71 15.51 23.10
C LEU A 251 13.56 15.23 22.11
N ALA A 252 12.38 15.84 22.27
CA ALA A 252 11.24 15.58 21.42
C ALA A 252 11.32 16.33 20.08
N LEU A 253 11.11 15.60 18.98
CA LEU A 253 11.02 16.10 17.62
C LEU A 253 9.80 15.52 16.90
N LEU A 254 9.24 16.32 16.00
CA LEU A 254 8.28 15.84 15.00
C LEU A 254 9.03 15.21 13.82
N ASN A 255 8.30 14.48 12.95
CA ASN A 255 8.84 13.93 11.71
C ASN A 255 9.61 14.96 10.86
N LEU A 256 9.19 16.24 10.86
CA LEU A 256 9.89 17.32 10.17
C LEU A 256 11.32 17.52 10.69
N GLY A 257 11.50 17.57 12.02
CA GLY A 257 12.83 17.65 12.65
C GLY A 257 13.64 16.36 12.50
N GLY A 258 12.95 15.23 12.33
CA GLY A 258 13.55 13.96 11.93
C GLY A 258 14.41 14.06 10.67
N ARG A 259 14.06 14.96 9.72
CA ARG A 259 14.83 15.20 8.50
C ARG A 259 16.24 15.77 8.78
N CYS A 260 16.44 16.42 9.91
CA CYS A 260 17.73 16.95 10.32
C CYS A 260 18.58 15.90 11.05
N VAL A 261 17.99 15.10 11.94
CA VAL A 261 18.74 14.18 12.82
C VAL A 261 18.99 12.79 12.20
N LEU A 262 18.04 12.26 11.42
CA LEU A 262 18.15 10.91 10.85
C LEU A 262 19.34 10.71 9.89
N PRO A 263 19.71 11.70 9.03
CA PRO A 263 20.88 11.56 8.17
C PRO A 263 22.20 11.40 8.93
N HIS A 264 22.26 11.80 10.21
CA HIS A 264 23.44 11.71 11.06
C HIS A 264 23.41 10.48 11.97
N ALA A 265 22.31 9.72 11.95
CA ALA A 265 22.14 8.57 12.84
C ALA A 265 23.06 7.42 12.43
N ASP A 266 23.77 6.83 13.38
CA ASP A 266 24.49 5.56 13.18
C ASP A 266 23.69 4.36 13.71
N VAL A 267 22.80 4.59 14.69
CA VAL A 267 21.82 3.62 15.16
C VAL A 267 20.42 4.25 15.22
N VAL A 268 19.41 3.57 14.68
CA VAL A 268 18.01 3.97 14.77
C VAL A 268 17.20 2.90 15.50
N LEU A 269 16.67 3.25 16.68
CA LEU A 269 15.72 2.43 17.42
C LEU A 269 14.29 2.79 16.99
N VAL A 270 13.65 1.90 16.25
CA VAL A 270 12.24 1.99 15.89
C VAL A 270 11.40 1.30 16.97
N ALA A 271 10.69 2.09 17.78
CA ALA A 271 9.88 1.59 18.90
C ALA A 271 8.37 1.74 18.61
N GLY A 272 7.64 0.63 18.60
CA GLY A 272 6.18 0.61 18.46
C GLY A 272 5.67 1.25 17.17
N SER A 273 6.43 1.15 16.08
CA SER A 273 6.15 1.83 14.81
C SER A 273 6.29 0.91 13.61
N ARG A 274 5.49 1.17 12.57
CA ARG A 274 5.64 0.50 11.27
C ARG A 274 6.80 1.08 10.45
N ALA A 275 7.32 2.26 10.79
CA ALA A 275 8.41 2.95 10.09
C ALA A 275 8.29 2.98 8.55
N MET A 276 7.09 3.27 8.05
CA MET A 276 6.78 3.40 6.63
C MET A 276 6.36 4.84 6.31
N ASP A 277 6.68 5.30 5.10
CA ASP A 277 6.16 6.54 4.52
C ASP A 277 4.81 6.32 3.82
N ALA A 278 4.22 7.41 3.31
CA ALA A 278 2.89 7.42 2.69
C ALA A 278 2.79 6.68 1.34
N ILE A 279 3.92 6.32 0.70
CA ILE A 279 3.95 5.61 -0.58
C ILE A 279 4.50 4.18 -0.45
N GLY A 280 4.60 3.68 0.79
CA GLY A 280 4.99 2.30 1.06
C GLY A 280 6.50 2.05 1.04
N ARG A 281 7.32 3.08 1.27
CA ARG A 281 8.78 2.95 1.44
C ARG A 281 9.16 3.06 2.93
N PRO A 282 10.34 2.58 3.33
CA PRO A 282 10.85 2.83 4.69
C PRO A 282 10.91 4.33 4.97
N ALA A 283 10.43 4.75 6.15
CA ALA A 283 10.47 6.15 6.55
C ALA A 283 11.91 6.70 6.63
N HIS A 284 12.88 5.81 6.89
CA HIS A 284 14.30 6.09 6.80
C HIS A 284 15.06 4.81 6.40
N ALA A 285 15.98 4.92 5.46
CA ALA A 285 16.91 3.87 5.06
C ALA A 285 18.22 4.54 4.60
N ALA A 286 19.32 4.25 5.29
CA ALA A 286 20.64 4.77 4.94
C ALA A 286 21.71 3.69 5.13
N ALA A 287 22.69 3.66 4.24
CA ALA A 287 23.81 2.72 4.33
C ALA A 287 24.67 3.04 5.57
N GLY A 288 25.15 2.00 6.25
CA GLY A 288 25.96 2.16 7.46
C GLY A 288 25.17 2.46 8.74
N VAL A 289 23.85 2.59 8.67
CA VAL A 289 22.98 2.75 9.84
C VAL A 289 22.52 1.40 10.35
N GLN A 290 22.64 1.15 11.64
CA GLN A 290 22.13 -0.05 12.28
C GLN A 290 20.70 0.20 12.77
N TYR A 291 19.76 -0.65 12.35
CA TYR A 291 18.36 -0.54 12.77
C TYR A 291 18.03 -1.56 13.85
N ILE A 292 17.29 -1.12 14.86
CA ILE A 292 16.72 -1.96 15.92
C ILE A 292 15.20 -1.78 15.87
N TYR A 293 14.45 -2.86 15.70
CA TYR A 293 12.99 -2.83 15.58
C TYR A 293 12.34 -3.46 16.82
N LEU A 294 11.91 -2.63 17.76
CA LEU A 294 11.11 -3.03 18.92
C LEU A 294 9.62 -2.94 18.58
N ASN A 295 8.97 -4.09 18.38
CA ASN A 295 7.56 -4.13 17.99
C ASN A 295 6.88 -5.42 18.48
N ILE A 296 5.61 -5.33 18.86
CA ILE A 296 4.82 -6.50 19.28
C ILE A 296 4.47 -7.41 18.09
N ASP A 297 4.44 -6.86 16.88
CA ASP A 297 4.14 -7.58 15.66
C ASP A 297 5.43 -7.86 14.85
N PRO A 298 5.86 -9.12 14.72
CA PRO A 298 7.08 -9.48 13.98
C PRO A 298 7.00 -9.14 12.48
N ALA A 299 5.80 -9.01 11.89
CA ALA A 299 5.67 -8.57 10.50
C ALA A 299 6.14 -7.11 10.31
N HIS A 300 6.29 -6.35 11.40
CA HIS A 300 6.78 -4.98 11.38
C HIS A 300 8.31 -4.85 11.49
N THR A 301 9.07 -5.95 11.51
CA THR A 301 10.56 -5.92 11.62
C THR A 301 11.28 -6.28 10.31
N GLY A 302 10.56 -6.84 9.33
CA GLY A 302 11.10 -7.26 8.03
C GLY A 302 10.85 -6.27 6.89
N ALA A 303 11.21 -6.70 5.67
CA ALA A 303 11.04 -5.96 4.42
C ALA A 303 9.61 -5.39 4.28
N PRO A 304 9.44 -4.20 3.68
CA PRO A 304 10.42 -3.43 2.90
C PRO A 304 11.39 -2.57 3.72
N ARG A 305 11.33 -2.62 5.05
CA ARG A 305 12.24 -1.89 5.96
C ARG A 305 13.69 -2.33 5.75
N ALA A 306 14.62 -1.46 6.14
CA ALA A 306 16.03 -1.82 6.18
C ALA A 306 16.23 -3.06 7.08
N PRO A 307 17.13 -4.00 6.75
CA PRO A 307 17.47 -5.08 7.66
C PRO A 307 17.96 -4.55 9.00
N GLY A 308 17.55 -5.20 10.10
CA GLY A 308 17.92 -4.78 11.44
C GLY A 308 17.63 -5.83 12.49
N LEU A 309 18.06 -5.56 13.72
CA LEU A 309 17.86 -6.43 14.88
C LEU A 309 16.38 -6.35 15.34
N ALA A 310 15.68 -7.48 15.36
CA ALA A 310 14.29 -7.55 15.77
C ALA A 310 14.16 -7.83 17.28
N LEU A 311 13.45 -6.96 17.99
CA LEU A 311 13.03 -7.13 19.39
C LEU A 311 11.51 -7.30 19.41
N VAL A 312 11.06 -8.55 19.35
CA VAL A 312 9.62 -8.85 19.33
C VAL A 312 9.06 -8.80 20.75
N GLY A 313 8.22 -7.82 21.05
CA GLY A 313 7.62 -7.64 22.36
C GLY A 313 6.94 -6.28 22.53
N ASP A 314 6.33 -6.07 23.70
CA ASP A 314 5.67 -4.83 24.08
C ASP A 314 6.67 -3.67 24.12
N ALA A 315 6.26 -2.53 23.55
CA ALA A 315 7.14 -1.37 23.45
C ALA A 315 7.57 -0.87 24.85
N ALA A 316 6.67 -0.84 25.84
CA ALA A 316 7.01 -0.44 27.20
C ALA A 316 8.05 -1.39 27.82
N ALA A 317 7.77 -2.69 27.83
CA ALA A 317 8.65 -3.71 28.41
C ALA A 317 10.03 -3.74 27.72
N GLY A 318 10.08 -3.61 26.39
CA GLY A 318 11.34 -3.55 25.65
C GLY A 318 12.14 -2.26 25.90
N LEU A 319 11.46 -1.11 25.99
CA LEU A 319 12.11 0.17 26.32
C LEU A 319 12.66 0.14 27.75
N ASP A 320 11.92 -0.44 28.70
CA ASP A 320 12.37 -0.62 30.07
C ASP A 320 13.59 -1.53 30.14
N ALA A 321 13.53 -2.70 29.50
CA ALA A 321 14.63 -3.66 29.49
C ALA A 321 15.90 -3.07 28.85
N LEU A 322 15.77 -2.28 27.77
CA LEU A 322 16.88 -1.55 27.17
C LEU A 322 17.42 -0.48 28.12
N ALA A 323 16.55 0.30 28.75
CA ALA A 323 16.96 1.32 29.69
C ALA A 323 17.71 0.70 30.89
N ASP A 324 17.28 -0.45 31.37
CA ASP A 324 17.91 -1.13 32.52
C ASP A 324 19.26 -1.76 32.15
N ALA A 325 19.43 -2.20 30.90
CA ALA A 325 20.68 -2.76 30.38
C ALA A 325 21.74 -1.71 30.00
N LEU A 326 21.41 -0.42 30.05
CA LEU A 326 22.28 0.69 29.63
C LEU A 326 22.67 1.59 30.80
N ASP A 327 23.94 1.97 30.85
CA ASP A 327 24.41 3.08 31.69
C ASP A 327 24.09 4.44 31.07
N ALA A 328 24.06 5.49 31.90
CA ALA A 328 23.81 6.84 31.42
C ALA A 328 25.02 7.40 30.67
N VAL A 329 24.81 7.97 29.48
CA VAL A 329 25.86 8.63 28.70
C VAL A 329 26.29 9.94 29.40
N PRO A 330 27.60 10.21 29.56
CA PRO A 330 28.09 11.40 30.25
C PRO A 330 27.58 12.73 29.68
N ALA A 331 27.51 13.74 30.56
CA ALA A 331 27.10 15.10 30.21
C ALA A 331 27.94 15.72 29.06
N SER A 332 29.22 15.34 28.99
CA SER A 332 30.24 15.82 28.06
C SER A 332 30.21 15.20 26.65
N ALA A 333 29.42 14.15 26.42
CA ALA A 333 29.38 13.50 25.10
C ALA A 333 28.77 14.44 24.03
N PRO A 334 29.32 14.49 22.79
CA PRO A 334 28.83 15.32 21.69
C PRO A 334 27.33 15.14 21.41
N ARG A 335 26.67 16.20 20.94
CA ARG A 335 25.20 16.29 20.82
C ARG A 335 24.79 16.92 19.50
N HIS A 336 23.62 16.54 19.02
CA HIS A 336 22.87 17.37 18.07
C HIS A 336 22.34 18.61 18.75
N ASP A 337 22.50 19.77 18.12
CA ASP A 337 21.85 21.01 18.53
C ASP A 337 20.37 20.96 18.12
N LEU A 338 19.53 20.44 19.02
CA LEU A 338 18.11 20.27 18.77
C LEU A 338 17.34 21.60 18.78
N ASP A 339 17.89 22.66 19.38
CA ASP A 339 17.27 23.98 19.34
C ASP A 339 17.46 24.62 17.96
N ALA A 340 18.63 24.43 17.34
CA ALA A 340 18.83 24.78 15.94
C ALA A 340 17.91 23.98 14.99
N VAL A 341 17.68 22.68 15.26
CA VAL A 341 16.70 21.86 14.50
C VAL A 341 15.28 22.39 14.65
N ARG A 342 14.88 22.82 15.86
CA ARG A 342 13.56 23.44 16.10
C ARG A 342 13.42 24.76 15.35
N ALA A 343 14.43 25.63 15.42
CA ALA A 343 14.44 26.89 14.68
C ALA A 343 14.33 26.66 13.17
N TRP A 344 15.03 25.65 12.63
CA TRP A 344 14.90 25.23 11.23
C TRP A 344 13.47 24.77 10.90
N CYS A 345 12.85 23.96 11.77
CA CYS A 345 11.46 23.55 11.59
C CYS A 345 10.51 24.76 11.59
N ASP A 346 10.67 25.69 12.52
CA ASP A 346 9.82 26.88 12.64
C ASP A 346 9.91 27.77 11.39
N GLU A 347 11.11 27.92 10.80
CA GLU A 347 11.29 28.62 9.54
C GLU A 347 10.52 27.92 8.40
N GLN A 348 10.58 26.59 8.32
CA GLN A 348 9.82 25.82 7.32
C GLN A 348 8.32 25.95 7.50
N VAL A 349 7.84 25.89 8.74
CA VAL A 349 6.40 25.98 9.05
C VAL A 349 5.84 27.38 8.80
N ALA A 350 6.67 28.43 8.83
CA ALA A 350 6.24 29.78 8.47
C ALA A 350 5.73 29.92 7.02
N TYR A 351 6.05 28.97 6.11
CA TYR A 351 5.58 29.01 4.72
C TYR A 351 4.12 28.60 4.53
N VAL A 352 3.48 28.04 5.55
CA VAL A 352 2.08 27.60 5.50
C VAL A 352 1.15 28.52 6.29
N GLU A 353 1.45 29.81 6.39
CA GLU A 353 0.47 30.77 6.92
C GLU A 353 -0.77 30.85 6.01
N PRO A 354 -2.00 30.95 6.56
CA PRO A 354 -2.33 31.17 7.97
C PRO A 354 -2.45 29.89 8.82
N GLN A 355 -2.20 28.70 8.27
CA GLN A 355 -2.43 27.42 8.97
C GLN A 355 -1.61 27.33 10.26
N ARG A 356 -0.37 27.83 10.26
CA ARG A 356 0.47 27.93 11.47
C ARG A 356 -0.20 28.76 12.55
N SER A 357 -0.61 29.99 12.23
CA SER A 357 -1.25 30.89 13.21
C SER A 357 -2.59 30.34 13.74
N ILE A 358 -3.38 29.68 12.88
CA ILE A 358 -4.61 28.99 13.27
C ILE A 358 -4.31 27.86 14.29
N LEU A 359 -3.32 27.01 14.02
CA LEU A 359 -2.95 25.93 14.93
C LEU A 359 -2.37 26.43 16.25
N ALA A 360 -1.64 27.55 16.22
CA ALA A 360 -1.16 28.21 17.42
C ALA A 360 -2.32 28.72 18.29
N ALA A 361 -3.34 29.35 17.70
CA ALA A 361 -4.55 29.78 18.39
C ALA A 361 -5.29 28.59 19.04
N ILE A 362 -5.47 27.49 18.30
CA ILE A 362 -6.10 26.27 18.84
C ILE A 362 -5.28 25.69 20.00
N ARG A 363 -3.95 25.66 19.88
CA ARG A 363 -3.09 25.14 20.96
C ARG A 363 -3.15 26.03 22.21
N ALA A 364 -3.18 27.35 22.04
CA ALA A 364 -3.27 28.30 23.15
C ALA A 364 -4.60 28.20 23.91
N ALA A 365 -5.70 27.94 23.20
CA ALA A 365 -7.02 27.77 23.81
C ALA A 365 -7.19 26.47 24.61
N LEU A 366 -6.42 25.43 24.28
CA LEU A 366 -6.49 24.13 24.94
C LEU A 366 -5.48 24.00 26.09
N PRO A 367 -5.83 23.37 27.23
CA PRO A 367 -4.86 22.96 28.25
C PRO A 367 -3.98 21.80 27.75
N ASP A 368 -2.86 21.50 28.40
CA ASP A 368 -1.91 20.44 27.98
C ASP A 368 -2.56 19.08 27.69
N ASP A 369 -3.59 18.72 28.44
CA ASP A 369 -4.39 17.49 28.30
C ASP A 369 -5.62 17.64 27.38
N GLY A 370 -5.84 18.83 26.83
CA GLY A 370 -6.87 19.15 25.86
C GLY A 370 -6.63 18.44 24.52
N ILE A 371 -7.71 18.03 23.88
CA ILE A 371 -7.69 17.10 22.74
C ILE A 371 -8.03 17.83 21.45
N LEU A 372 -7.19 17.64 20.43
CA LEU A 372 -7.47 18.02 19.06
C LEU A 372 -7.87 16.78 18.24
N VAL A 373 -9.04 16.83 17.61
CA VAL A 373 -9.45 15.87 16.58
C VAL A 373 -9.26 16.52 15.22
N SER A 374 -8.33 15.99 14.43
CA SER A 374 -7.94 16.55 13.13
C SER A 374 -8.59 15.79 11.98
N GLU A 375 -9.10 16.52 10.98
CA GLU A 375 -9.70 16.01 9.74
C GLU A 375 -8.74 16.14 8.54
N LEU A 376 -9.10 15.58 7.38
CA LEU A 376 -8.44 15.82 6.09
C LEU A 376 -8.77 17.21 5.52
N THR A 377 -8.23 18.25 6.16
CA THR A 377 -8.31 19.66 5.76
C THR A 377 -6.93 20.31 5.72
N GLN A 378 -6.75 21.47 5.07
CA GLN A 378 -5.45 22.16 5.00
C GLN A 378 -4.82 22.39 6.37
N VAL A 379 -5.64 22.74 7.36
CA VAL A 379 -5.21 22.95 8.74
C VAL A 379 -4.89 21.61 9.42
N GLY A 380 -5.65 20.55 9.14
CA GLY A 380 -5.40 19.22 9.68
C GLY A 380 -4.11 18.58 9.14
N TYR A 381 -3.83 18.74 7.84
CA TYR A 381 -2.54 18.35 7.26
C TYR A 381 -1.37 19.14 7.88
N ALA A 382 -1.56 20.44 8.11
CA ALA A 382 -0.56 21.25 8.78
C ALA A 382 -0.33 20.83 10.25
N ALA A 383 -1.37 20.32 10.93
CA ALA A 383 -1.27 19.85 12.31
C ALA A 383 -0.23 18.74 12.50
N ASN A 384 0.04 17.94 11.45
CA ASN A 384 1.05 16.86 11.49
C ASN A 384 2.46 17.37 11.81
N PHE A 385 2.80 18.60 11.41
CA PHE A 385 4.13 19.18 11.61
C PHE A 385 4.13 20.53 12.35
N ALA A 386 2.96 21.15 12.59
CA ALA A 386 2.86 22.48 13.20
C ALA A 386 2.06 22.55 14.50
N TYR A 387 1.29 21.50 14.86
CA TYR A 387 0.56 21.49 16.14
C TYR A 387 1.42 20.87 17.24
N PRO A 388 1.65 21.52 18.40
CA PRO A 388 2.37 20.91 19.52
C PRO A 388 1.46 19.97 20.34
N VAL A 389 1.93 18.76 20.65
CA VAL A 389 1.22 17.79 21.50
C VAL A 389 1.97 17.58 22.80
N GLN A 390 1.30 17.80 23.93
CA GLN A 390 1.94 17.87 25.25
C GLN A 390 1.70 16.64 26.13
N ALA A 391 0.67 15.86 25.84
CA ALA A 391 0.31 14.67 26.61
C ALA A 391 -0.16 13.53 25.69
N PRO A 392 -0.03 12.25 26.12
CA PRO A 392 -0.57 11.11 25.39
C PRO A 392 -2.05 11.29 25.05
N ARG A 393 -2.49 10.74 23.91
CA ARG A 393 -3.92 10.64 23.55
C ARG A 393 -4.62 12.02 23.49
N THR A 394 -3.91 13.07 23.09
CA THR A 394 -4.46 14.43 22.87
C THR A 394 -4.50 14.84 21.40
N LEU A 395 -3.98 14.02 20.48
CA LEU A 395 -4.17 14.20 19.04
C LEU A 395 -4.83 12.96 18.46
N VAL A 396 -5.97 13.16 17.82
CA VAL A 396 -6.72 12.12 17.12
C VAL A 396 -6.72 12.47 15.62
N SER A 397 -6.09 11.63 14.81
CA SER A 397 -5.98 11.74 13.35
C SER A 397 -6.52 10.48 12.65
N PRO A 398 -6.89 10.50 11.36
CA PRO A 398 -7.45 9.32 10.66
C PRO A 398 -6.39 8.26 10.30
N GLY A 399 -5.15 8.42 10.78
CA GLY A 399 -4.05 7.54 10.44
C GLY A 399 -3.81 7.47 8.92
N TYR A 400 -3.35 6.31 8.44
CA TYR A 400 -3.06 6.11 7.02
C TYR A 400 -4.32 5.88 6.17
N GLN A 401 -5.48 5.59 6.79
CA GLN A 401 -6.71 5.39 6.03
C GLN A 401 -7.13 6.70 5.35
N GLY A 402 -6.85 7.84 5.98
CA GLY A 402 -7.12 9.15 5.41
C GLY A 402 -8.59 9.32 5.04
N THR A 403 -9.49 8.96 5.96
CA THR A 403 -10.93 8.97 5.67
C THR A 403 -11.48 10.39 5.80
N LEU A 404 -11.92 10.97 4.69
CA LEU A 404 -12.62 12.26 4.70
C LEU A 404 -13.97 12.14 5.44
N GLY A 405 -14.25 13.09 6.32
CA GLY A 405 -15.53 13.19 7.03
C GLY A 405 -15.61 12.39 8.33
N TYR A 406 -14.47 11.91 8.84
CA TYR A 406 -14.44 11.13 10.08
C TYR A 406 -14.38 12.01 11.35
N GLY A 407 -13.81 13.21 11.26
CA GLY A 407 -13.34 14.03 12.37
C GLY A 407 -14.45 14.50 13.29
N PHE A 408 -15.51 15.12 12.74
CA PHE A 408 -16.64 15.56 13.56
C PHE A 408 -17.34 14.38 14.26
N PRO A 409 -17.77 13.30 13.57
CA PRO A 409 -18.34 12.13 14.25
C PRO A 409 -17.42 11.52 15.31
N THR A 410 -16.12 11.37 15.01
CA THR A 410 -15.12 10.84 15.96
C THR A 410 -15.02 11.71 17.20
N SER A 411 -15.06 13.04 17.04
CA SER A 411 -14.95 13.99 18.13
C SER A 411 -16.08 13.91 19.15
N LEU A 412 -17.28 13.46 18.74
CA LEU A 412 -18.38 13.19 19.65
C LEU A 412 -18.04 12.04 20.60
N GLY A 413 -17.49 10.94 20.08
CA GLY A 413 -17.01 9.83 20.88
C GLY A 413 -15.86 10.22 21.80
N VAL A 414 -14.94 11.05 21.29
CA VAL A 414 -13.84 11.61 22.09
C VAL A 414 -14.37 12.42 23.26
N ALA A 415 -15.25 13.39 23.01
CA ALA A 415 -15.78 14.28 24.05
C ALA A 415 -16.64 13.53 25.08
N LEU A 416 -17.45 12.56 24.63
CA LEU A 416 -18.27 11.73 25.52
C LEU A 416 -17.44 10.80 26.41
N GLY A 417 -16.32 10.28 25.90
CA GLY A 417 -15.40 9.40 26.63
C GLY A 417 -14.41 10.12 27.54
N SER A 418 -13.98 11.34 27.17
CA SER A 418 -12.90 12.08 27.84
C SER A 418 -13.37 12.97 29.00
N LYS A 419 -14.58 12.73 29.52
CA LYS A 419 -15.31 13.54 30.52
C LYS A 419 -14.42 14.52 31.31
N GLY A 420 -14.67 15.82 31.14
CA GLY A 420 -13.93 16.90 31.81
C GLY A 420 -12.73 17.46 31.03
N ARG A 421 -12.24 16.76 30.01
CA ARG A 421 -11.19 17.28 29.11
C ARG A 421 -11.80 18.13 28.01
N ARG A 422 -11.12 19.23 27.67
CA ARG A 422 -11.52 20.13 26.58
C ARG A 422 -11.22 19.49 25.22
N VAL A 423 -12.18 19.54 24.30
CA VAL A 423 -12.06 18.94 22.96
C VAL A 423 -12.34 19.98 21.88
N VAL A 424 -11.45 20.05 20.90
CA VAL A 424 -11.64 20.81 19.67
C VAL A 424 -11.62 19.83 18.50
N SER A 425 -12.67 19.86 17.67
CA SER A 425 -12.70 19.23 16.36
C SER A 425 -12.41 20.26 15.30
N ILE A 426 -11.52 19.95 14.37
CA ILE A 426 -11.31 20.77 13.18
C ILE A 426 -11.74 20.00 11.92
N SER A 427 -12.44 20.66 11.02
CA SER A 427 -12.88 20.09 9.75
C SER A 427 -12.87 21.15 8.64
N GLY A 428 -12.65 20.73 7.40
CA GLY A 428 -13.07 21.56 6.25
C GLY A 428 -14.58 21.39 6.04
N ASP A 429 -15.24 22.36 5.44
CA ASP A 429 -16.66 22.30 5.06
C ASP A 429 -17.03 21.04 4.26
N GLY A 430 -16.22 20.63 3.28
CA GLY A 430 -16.44 19.40 2.51
C GLY A 430 -16.34 18.12 3.36
N GLY A 431 -15.49 18.10 4.38
CA GLY A 431 -15.40 16.98 5.33
C GLY A 431 -16.55 17.00 6.34
N PHE A 432 -16.86 18.17 6.88
CA PHE A 432 -17.97 18.38 7.82
C PHE A 432 -19.32 17.98 7.20
N GLY A 433 -19.47 18.20 5.88
CA GLY A 433 -20.64 17.80 5.09
C GLY A 433 -21.09 16.35 5.25
N TRP A 434 -20.17 15.41 5.52
CA TRP A 434 -20.49 13.99 5.72
C TRP A 434 -21.19 13.69 7.05
N GLY A 435 -21.02 14.58 8.03
CA GLY A 435 -21.47 14.39 9.41
C GLY A 435 -22.51 15.40 9.87
N LEU A 436 -23.10 16.21 8.99
CA LEU A 436 -24.03 17.29 9.37
C LEU A 436 -25.18 16.80 10.25
N GLN A 437 -25.71 15.62 9.96
CA GLN A 437 -26.77 14.97 10.73
C GLN A 437 -26.38 14.74 12.20
N GLU A 438 -25.09 14.60 12.50
CA GLU A 438 -24.60 14.35 13.86
C GLU A 438 -24.63 15.61 14.74
N LEU A 439 -24.99 16.78 14.19
CA LEU A 439 -25.44 17.92 15.01
C LEU A 439 -26.66 17.52 15.88
N ALA A 440 -27.53 16.63 15.39
CA ALA A 440 -28.61 16.08 16.21
C ALA A 440 -28.09 15.26 17.40
N THR A 441 -27.02 14.49 17.18
CA THR A 441 -26.35 13.68 18.21
C THR A 441 -25.67 14.58 19.24
N ALA A 442 -24.95 15.60 18.78
CA ALA A 442 -24.37 16.62 19.63
C ALA A 442 -25.43 17.36 20.47
N ALA A 443 -26.56 17.75 19.85
CA ALA A 443 -27.65 18.42 20.54
C ALA A 443 -28.28 17.53 21.62
N LYS A 444 -28.50 16.24 21.32
CA LYS A 444 -29.09 15.27 22.24
C LYS A 444 -28.21 14.97 23.45
N TYR A 445 -26.91 14.74 23.23
CA TYR A 445 -25.99 14.28 24.27
C TYR A 445 -25.12 15.39 24.88
N ARG A 446 -25.18 16.60 24.32
CA ARG A 446 -24.53 17.83 24.82
C ARG A 446 -23.04 17.65 25.22
N PRO A 447 -22.17 17.02 24.40
CA PRO A 447 -20.77 16.85 24.76
C PRO A 447 -20.02 18.19 24.78
N ASP A 448 -19.06 18.37 25.69
CA ASP A 448 -18.17 19.54 25.72
C ASP A 448 -17.23 19.54 24.50
N LEU A 449 -17.63 20.22 23.43
CA LEU A 449 -16.98 20.12 22.12
C LEU A 449 -17.06 21.44 21.34
N ALA A 450 -15.89 22.02 21.03
CA ALA A 450 -15.78 23.09 20.05
C ALA A 450 -15.61 22.50 18.63
N ILE A 451 -16.52 22.80 17.71
CA ILE A 451 -16.57 22.29 16.35
C ILE A 451 -16.15 23.41 15.40
N VAL A 452 -14.91 23.39 14.91
CA VAL A 452 -14.39 24.39 13.98
C VAL A 452 -14.51 23.88 12.55
N VAL A 453 -15.23 24.63 11.70
CA VAL A 453 -15.41 24.34 10.28
C VAL A 453 -14.70 25.41 9.46
N PHE A 454 -13.63 25.05 8.78
CA PHE A 454 -12.94 25.92 7.82
C PHE A 454 -13.69 25.89 6.48
N ALA A 455 -14.38 26.98 6.16
CA ALA A 455 -15.21 27.09 4.96
C ALA A 455 -14.47 27.87 3.85
N ASP A 456 -14.00 27.16 2.83
CA ASP A 456 -13.47 27.73 1.57
C ASP A 456 -14.40 27.48 0.37
N GLY A 457 -15.53 26.80 0.59
CA GLY A 457 -16.50 26.46 -0.45
C GLY A 457 -15.95 25.46 -1.46
N ALA A 458 -14.99 24.60 -1.08
CA ALA A 458 -14.34 23.69 -2.02
C ALA A 458 -13.82 22.38 -1.40
N PHE A 459 -13.67 21.35 -2.23
CA PHE A 459 -12.69 20.32 -1.97
C PHE A 459 -11.28 20.86 -2.27
N GLY A 460 -10.81 21.81 -1.46
CA GLY A 460 -9.66 22.68 -1.77
C GLY A 460 -8.37 21.95 -2.15
N ASN A 461 -8.11 20.78 -1.54
CA ASN A 461 -6.97 19.94 -1.93
C ASN A 461 -7.10 19.36 -3.33
N VAL A 462 -8.26 18.81 -3.66
CA VAL A 462 -8.55 18.22 -4.96
C VAL A 462 -8.52 19.32 -6.03
N ARG A 463 -9.16 20.46 -5.74
CA ARG A 463 -9.14 21.66 -6.58
C ARG A 463 -7.72 22.07 -6.96
N ARG A 464 -6.86 22.22 -5.95
CA ARG A 464 -5.45 22.61 -6.13
C ARG A 464 -4.66 21.58 -6.93
N ILE A 465 -4.87 20.28 -6.70
CA ILE A 465 -4.20 19.24 -7.47
C ILE A 465 -4.64 19.30 -8.94
N GLN A 466 -5.95 19.44 -9.20
CA GLN A 466 -6.45 19.52 -10.56
C GLN A 466 -5.92 20.75 -11.31
N GLN A 467 -5.94 21.91 -10.67
CA GLN A 467 -5.39 23.15 -11.22
C GLN A 467 -3.89 23.03 -11.49
N ASN A 468 -3.10 22.50 -10.55
CA ASN A 468 -1.64 22.42 -10.71
C ASN A 468 -1.19 21.35 -11.72
N VAL A 469 -1.83 20.18 -11.72
CA VAL A 469 -1.39 19.02 -12.51
C VAL A 469 -2.07 18.98 -13.88
N PHE A 470 -3.37 19.24 -13.93
CA PHE A 470 -4.18 19.09 -15.14
C PHE A 470 -4.54 20.42 -15.80
N GLN A 471 -4.24 21.56 -15.14
CA GLN A 471 -4.54 22.91 -15.65
C GLN A 471 -6.03 23.10 -15.98
N ARG A 472 -6.90 22.37 -15.28
CA ARG A 472 -8.37 22.41 -15.39
C ARG A 472 -9.00 21.95 -14.08
N GLU A 473 -10.28 22.22 -13.89
CA GLU A 473 -11.05 21.85 -12.70
C GLU A 473 -12.33 21.11 -13.10
N THR A 474 -12.83 20.19 -12.26
CA THR A 474 -14.12 19.52 -12.40
C THR A 474 -14.75 19.34 -11.02
N ASP A 475 -15.89 20.00 -10.80
CA ASP A 475 -16.79 19.81 -9.65
C ASP A 475 -16.11 19.79 -8.26
N THR A 476 -15.13 20.67 -8.05
CA THR A 476 -14.48 20.82 -6.74
C THR A 476 -15.02 21.99 -5.91
N THR A 477 -16.01 22.72 -6.41
CA THR A 477 -16.72 23.78 -5.68
C THR A 477 -17.91 23.19 -4.94
N LEU A 478 -18.14 23.63 -3.70
CA LEU A 478 -19.20 23.15 -2.82
C LEU A 478 -20.31 24.18 -2.67
N THR A 479 -21.54 23.70 -2.55
CA THR A 479 -22.69 24.48 -2.10
C THR A 479 -22.97 24.11 -0.64
N ASN A 480 -22.59 24.99 0.29
CA ASN A 480 -22.77 24.77 1.71
C ASN A 480 -24.10 25.37 2.22
N PRO A 481 -24.71 24.78 3.26
CA PRO A 481 -25.74 25.49 4.03
C PRO A 481 -25.10 26.64 4.83
N ASP A 482 -25.93 27.52 5.38
CA ASP A 482 -25.50 28.38 6.48
C ASP A 482 -25.27 27.49 7.71
N PHE A 483 -23.99 27.25 8.05
CA PHE A 483 -23.63 26.34 9.14
C PHE A 483 -24.07 26.86 10.52
N VAL A 484 -24.13 28.18 10.72
CA VAL A 484 -24.57 28.78 11.98
C VAL A 484 -26.07 28.61 12.13
N ALA A 485 -26.85 28.90 11.08
CA ALA A 485 -28.29 28.67 11.08
C ALA A 485 -28.63 27.17 11.19
N LEU A 486 -27.85 26.29 10.55
CA LEU A 486 -28.01 24.85 10.66
C LEU A 486 -27.75 24.35 12.08
N ALA A 487 -26.69 24.83 12.75
CA ALA A 487 -26.43 24.53 14.15
C ALA A 487 -27.59 24.99 15.04
N ALA A 488 -28.08 26.22 14.81
CA ALA A 488 -29.22 26.77 15.55
C ALA A 488 -30.50 25.94 15.35
N ALA A 489 -30.73 25.39 14.15
CA ALA A 489 -31.86 24.49 13.87
C ALA A 489 -31.83 23.19 14.70
N PHE A 490 -30.64 22.75 15.14
CA PHE A 490 -30.48 21.64 16.09
C PHE A 490 -30.38 22.11 17.56
N GLY A 491 -30.50 23.40 17.84
CA GLY A 491 -30.33 23.96 19.20
C GLY A 491 -28.87 24.03 19.67
N ILE A 492 -27.93 24.10 18.72
CA ILE A 492 -26.50 24.30 19.00
C ILE A 492 -26.15 25.75 18.67
N GLU A 493 -25.49 26.43 19.60
CA GLU A 493 -25.03 27.79 19.36
C GLU A 493 -23.86 27.77 18.36
N GLY A 494 -23.94 28.65 17.37
CA GLY A 494 -22.93 28.82 16.33
C GLY A 494 -22.50 30.27 16.18
N GLU A 495 -21.25 30.48 15.77
CA GLU A 495 -20.76 31.80 15.34
C GLU A 495 -19.85 31.67 14.12
N SER A 496 -19.78 32.74 13.32
CA SER A 496 -18.91 32.83 12.14
C SER A 496 -17.81 33.86 12.38
N VAL A 497 -16.58 33.50 11.99
CA VAL A 497 -15.37 34.31 12.10
C VAL A 497 -14.57 34.26 10.80
N ASP A 498 -13.70 35.23 10.56
CA ASP A 498 -12.88 35.32 9.34
C ASP A 498 -11.41 35.69 9.63
N SER A 499 -10.99 35.60 10.89
CA SER A 499 -9.64 35.92 11.33
C SER A 499 -9.16 35.00 12.45
N VAL A 500 -7.84 34.88 12.61
CA VAL A 500 -7.22 34.09 13.69
C VAL A 500 -7.56 34.66 15.08
N ALA A 501 -7.66 35.98 15.21
CA ALA A 501 -8.07 36.63 16.45
C ALA A 501 -9.55 36.31 16.78
N GLY A 502 -10.42 36.35 15.77
CA GLY A 502 -11.82 35.93 15.91
C GLY A 502 -11.94 34.46 16.34
N LEU A 503 -11.19 33.55 15.70
CA LEU A 503 -11.12 32.14 16.08
C LEU A 503 -10.67 31.97 17.53
N SER A 504 -9.63 32.69 17.96
CA SER A 504 -9.11 32.60 19.34
C SER A 504 -10.20 32.96 20.36
N ALA A 505 -10.88 34.10 20.15
CA ALA A 505 -11.95 34.55 21.04
C ALA A 505 -13.16 33.59 21.03
N ALA A 506 -13.50 33.02 19.87
CA ALA A 506 -14.59 32.05 19.74
C ALA A 506 -14.27 30.73 20.47
N LEU A 507 -13.03 30.25 20.36
CA LEU A 507 -12.57 29.06 21.10
C LEU A 507 -12.61 29.28 22.61
N GLU A 508 -12.14 30.43 23.10
CA GLU A 508 -12.20 30.77 24.53
C GLU A 508 -13.65 30.71 25.06
N ARG A 509 -14.61 31.31 24.34
CA ARG A 509 -16.04 31.25 24.70
C ARG A 509 -16.56 29.82 24.67
N ALA A 510 -16.30 29.09 23.59
CA ALA A 510 -16.79 27.72 23.42
C ALA A 510 -16.28 26.78 24.52
N LEU A 511 -15.00 26.89 24.89
CA LEU A 511 -14.40 26.05 25.91
C LEU A 511 -14.80 26.47 27.34
N ALA A 512 -15.22 27.72 27.56
CA ALA A 512 -15.67 28.19 28.88
C ALA A 512 -17.11 27.77 29.21
N GLN A 513 -18.02 27.76 28.23
CA GLN A 513 -19.47 27.68 28.47
C GLN A 513 -20.03 26.25 28.52
N GLY A 514 -19.26 25.24 28.12
CA GLY A 514 -19.68 23.84 28.11
C GLY A 514 -20.71 23.48 27.04
N GLY A 515 -20.81 22.19 26.72
CA GLY A 515 -21.61 21.65 25.63
C GLY A 515 -21.04 21.92 24.23
N PRO A 516 -21.74 21.49 23.17
CA PRO A 516 -21.29 21.66 21.80
C PRO A 516 -21.46 23.10 21.33
N ARG A 517 -20.47 23.61 20.59
CA ARG A 517 -20.55 24.89 19.86
C ARG A 517 -19.94 24.77 18.47
N LEU A 518 -20.58 25.40 17.50
CA LEU A 518 -20.07 25.48 16.13
C LEU A 518 -19.37 26.82 15.89
N ILE A 519 -18.18 26.77 15.31
CA ILE A 519 -17.42 27.94 14.88
C ILE A 519 -17.15 27.75 13.39
N GLU A 520 -17.84 28.51 12.55
CA GLU A 520 -17.50 28.61 11.14
C GLU A 520 -16.34 29.60 10.99
N MET A 521 -15.21 29.16 10.46
CA MET A 521 -14.13 30.06 10.06
C MET A 521 -14.09 30.16 8.54
N ARG A 522 -14.49 31.30 8.00
CA ARG A 522 -14.40 31.61 6.57
C ARG A 522 -12.95 31.80 6.19
N VAL A 523 -12.49 31.08 5.18
CA VAL A 523 -11.09 31.08 4.76
C VAL A 523 -10.98 31.13 3.24
N GLY A 524 -9.92 31.75 2.74
CA GLY A 524 -9.54 31.66 1.33
C GLY A 524 -8.70 30.42 1.06
N ALA A 525 -8.18 30.33 -0.17
CA ALA A 525 -7.21 29.29 -0.54
C ALA A 525 -5.94 29.42 0.34
N MET A 526 -5.57 28.32 1.00
CA MET A 526 -4.36 28.25 1.83
C MET A 526 -3.17 27.61 1.08
N PRO A 527 -1.93 27.94 1.46
CA PRO A 527 -0.74 27.28 0.91
C PRO A 527 -0.73 25.76 1.10
N GLY A 528 -0.16 25.06 0.12
CA GLY A 528 -0.08 23.61 0.12
C GLY A 528 1.01 23.06 1.05
N PRO A 529 0.68 22.19 2.03
CA PRO A 529 1.65 21.68 3.01
C PRO A 529 2.48 20.48 2.51
N TRP A 530 2.29 20.02 1.27
CA TRP A 530 2.80 18.73 0.80
C TRP A 530 4.31 18.55 0.88
N HIS A 531 5.11 19.59 0.66
CA HIS A 531 6.57 19.53 0.77
C HIS A 531 7.09 19.29 2.21
N LEU A 532 6.28 19.66 3.21
CA LEU A 532 6.58 19.43 4.63
C LEU A 532 6.12 18.05 5.11
N ILE A 533 5.17 17.43 4.40
CA ILE A 533 4.67 16.08 4.70
C ILE A 533 5.47 15.03 3.92
N HIS A 534 5.70 15.27 2.64
CA HIS A 534 6.34 14.33 1.71
C HIS A 534 7.67 14.89 1.20
N THR A 535 8.74 14.11 1.35
CA THR A 535 10.08 14.48 0.87
C THR A 535 10.19 14.48 -0.66
N PHE A 536 9.29 13.78 -1.36
CA PHE A 536 9.23 13.76 -2.83
C PHE A 536 8.41 14.90 -3.44
N SER A 537 7.73 15.70 -2.63
CA SER A 537 6.94 16.83 -3.13
C SER A 537 7.82 18.05 -3.35
N LYS A 538 7.66 18.74 -4.49
CA LYS A 538 8.40 19.95 -4.80
C LYS A 538 8.07 21.05 -3.80
N ALA A 539 9.09 21.56 -3.12
CA ALA A 539 8.95 22.73 -2.25
C ALA A 539 8.81 24.02 -3.07
N PRO A 540 8.00 24.99 -2.61
CA PRO A 540 7.87 26.29 -3.29
C PRO A 540 9.16 27.11 -3.26
N ARG A 541 10.03 26.86 -2.27
CA ARG A 541 11.40 27.39 -2.15
C ARG A 541 12.34 26.26 -1.70
N PRO A 542 13.66 26.34 -1.99
CA PRO A 542 14.62 25.43 -1.41
C PRO A 542 14.56 25.46 0.12
N ALA A 543 14.66 24.29 0.77
CA ALA A 543 14.80 24.24 2.21
C ALA A 543 16.15 24.83 2.63
N PRO A 544 16.25 25.54 3.78
CA PRO A 544 17.50 25.94 4.39
C PRO A 544 18.38 24.72 4.64
N ALA A 545 19.70 24.95 4.71
CA ALA A 545 20.66 23.90 5.02
C ALA A 545 20.33 23.22 6.36
N ASN A 546 20.70 21.94 6.49
CA ASN A 546 20.55 21.23 7.75
C ASN A 546 21.39 21.95 8.84
N PRO A 547 20.79 22.39 9.95
CA PRO A 547 21.51 23.13 11.00
C PRO A 547 22.60 22.30 11.69
N LEU A 548 22.55 20.97 11.55
CA LEU A 548 23.54 20.05 12.09
C LEU A 548 24.74 19.84 11.15
N GLY A 549 24.80 20.61 10.06
CA GLY A 549 25.78 20.47 8.99
C GLY A 549 25.42 19.36 8.01
N GLU A 550 26.31 19.13 7.04
CA GLU A 550 26.24 17.91 6.23
C GLU A 550 26.72 16.73 7.07
N ALA A 551 25.97 15.64 7.10
CA ALA A 551 26.38 14.43 7.81
C ALA A 551 27.77 14.00 7.33
N ALA A 552 28.64 13.59 8.26
CA ALA A 552 29.98 13.11 7.93
C ALA A 552 29.82 11.95 6.95
N THR A 553 30.11 12.24 5.69
CA THR A 553 30.12 11.25 4.65
C THR A 553 31.25 10.30 5.02
N ALA A 554 30.95 9.01 5.15
CA ALA A 554 31.98 7.99 5.02
C ALA A 554 32.55 8.15 3.60
N ALA A 555 33.58 8.99 3.49
CA ALA A 555 34.25 9.43 2.26
C ALA A 555 33.31 9.76 1.08
N SER A 556 32.74 10.97 1.07
CA SER A 556 32.40 11.64 -0.20
C SER A 556 33.08 13.00 -0.25
N GLY A 557 34.26 13.06 -0.88
CA GLY A 557 34.93 14.32 -1.21
C GLY A 557 34.25 14.98 -2.42
N THR A 558 33.89 16.25 -2.28
CA THR A 558 33.31 17.07 -3.35
C THR A 558 34.31 18.13 -3.83
N ALA A 559 34.62 18.13 -5.13
CA ALA A 559 35.02 19.31 -5.93
C ALA A 559 35.16 18.92 -7.41
N PRO A 560 34.87 19.80 -8.39
CA PRO A 560 33.69 20.66 -8.59
C PRO A 560 32.50 19.81 -9.09
N VAL A 561 31.33 20.39 -9.36
CA VAL A 561 30.14 19.65 -9.85
C VAL A 561 30.39 19.08 -11.25
N HIS A 562 31.04 17.91 -11.28
CA HIS A 562 30.78 16.87 -12.26
C HIS A 562 29.89 15.84 -11.60
N ARG A 563 28.70 15.63 -12.18
CA ARG A 563 27.83 14.49 -11.87
C ARG A 563 28.68 13.23 -11.76
N THR A 564 28.83 12.68 -10.56
CA THR A 564 29.32 11.31 -10.38
C THR A 564 28.23 10.52 -9.68
N GLU A 565 27.95 9.38 -10.29
CA GLU A 565 26.69 8.66 -10.27
C GLU A 565 26.51 7.91 -8.95
N SER A 566 25.27 7.86 -8.43
CA SER A 566 24.81 6.75 -7.59
C SER A 566 25.33 5.43 -8.20
N PRO A 567 25.73 4.40 -7.42
CA PRO A 567 26.07 3.12 -8.02
C PRO A 567 24.91 2.73 -8.92
N ARG A 568 25.17 2.76 -10.23
CA ARG A 568 24.14 2.67 -11.26
C ARG A 568 23.41 1.36 -11.00
N LEU A 569 22.15 1.43 -10.60
CA LEU A 569 21.32 0.24 -10.43
C LEU A 569 21.27 -0.45 -11.79
N ARG A 570 21.87 -1.64 -11.88
CA ARG A 570 21.98 -2.38 -13.13
C ARG A 570 20.78 -3.32 -13.23
N HIS A 571 19.79 -2.91 -14.01
CA HIS A 571 18.56 -3.66 -14.22
C HIS A 571 18.80 -4.80 -15.22
N MET A 572 19.01 -6.03 -14.73
CA MET A 572 19.29 -7.22 -15.53
C MET A 572 18.21 -8.32 -15.32
N ALA A 573 16.99 -7.94 -14.93
CA ALA A 573 15.92 -8.88 -14.55
C ALA A 573 14.76 -8.99 -15.57
N SER A 574 14.49 -7.93 -16.33
CA SER A 574 13.20 -7.72 -17.01
C SER A 574 13.28 -7.82 -18.54
N ASN A 575 14.41 -8.29 -19.08
CA ASN A 575 14.64 -8.51 -20.51
C ASN A 575 14.46 -7.24 -21.36
N GLU A 576 14.81 -6.06 -20.85
CA GLU A 576 14.90 -4.82 -21.63
C GLU A 576 16.12 -4.82 -22.56
N ASN A 577 16.10 -3.94 -23.56
CA ASN A 577 17.30 -3.64 -24.34
C ASN A 577 18.18 -2.65 -23.57
N PRO A 578 19.45 -2.98 -23.26
CA PRO A 578 20.33 -2.09 -22.51
C PRO A 578 20.69 -0.79 -23.25
N LEU A 579 20.50 -0.73 -24.57
CA LEU A 579 20.69 0.48 -25.37
C LEU A 579 19.53 1.49 -25.25
N GLY A 580 18.44 1.12 -24.57
CA GLY A 580 17.23 1.93 -24.51
C GLY A 580 16.44 1.89 -25.82
N ILE A 581 15.62 2.90 -26.06
CA ILE A 581 14.79 3.02 -27.28
C ILE A 581 15.60 3.56 -28.45
N GLY A 582 15.35 3.05 -29.66
CA GLY A 582 16.00 3.50 -30.88
C GLY A 582 15.76 4.99 -31.18
N PRO A 583 16.74 5.71 -31.76
CA PRO A 583 16.66 7.15 -31.97
C PRO A 583 15.49 7.58 -32.87
N MET A 584 15.20 6.84 -33.94
CA MET A 584 14.05 7.14 -34.82
C MET A 584 12.72 6.97 -34.08
N ALA A 585 12.61 5.90 -33.29
CA ALA A 585 11.43 5.61 -32.49
C ALA A 585 11.21 6.65 -31.37
N MET A 586 12.29 7.09 -30.70
CA MET A 586 12.24 8.13 -29.68
C MET A 586 11.82 9.48 -30.26
N ALA A 587 12.36 9.87 -31.42
CA ALA A 587 11.97 11.11 -32.10
C ALA A 587 10.48 11.09 -32.45
N ALA A 588 10.00 10.03 -33.11
CA ALA A 588 8.59 9.90 -33.48
C ALA A 588 7.65 9.88 -32.25
N ALA A 589 8.06 9.24 -31.15
CA ALA A 589 7.30 9.26 -29.90
C ALA A 589 7.18 10.69 -29.32
N ARG A 590 8.29 11.45 -29.33
CA ARG A 590 8.33 12.84 -28.82
C ARG A 590 7.49 13.79 -29.66
N ASP A 591 7.59 13.69 -30.98
CA ASP A 591 6.82 14.54 -31.89
C ASP A 591 5.31 14.35 -31.73
N CYS A 592 4.89 13.12 -31.37
CA CYS A 592 3.50 12.79 -31.10
C CYS A 592 2.95 13.41 -29.79
N LEU A 593 3.82 13.80 -28.84
CA LEU A 593 3.38 14.30 -27.51
C LEU A 593 2.56 15.59 -27.61
N ALA A 594 2.83 16.45 -28.60
CA ALA A 594 2.10 17.69 -28.80
C ALA A 594 0.62 17.46 -29.21
N GLY A 595 0.29 16.28 -29.74
CA GLY A 595 -1.05 15.94 -30.26
C GLY A 595 -1.92 15.10 -29.31
N LEU A 596 -1.50 14.85 -28.06
CA LEU A 596 -2.15 13.89 -27.15
C LEU A 596 -3.57 14.25 -26.68
N ALA A 597 -4.08 15.43 -27.05
CA ALA A 597 -5.47 15.79 -26.77
C ALA A 597 -6.48 14.93 -27.57
N ALA A 598 -6.06 14.31 -28.68
CA ALA A 598 -6.90 13.45 -29.51
C ALA A 598 -6.58 11.97 -29.30
N TYR A 599 -7.60 11.11 -29.36
CA TYR A 599 -7.40 9.67 -29.41
C TYR A 599 -6.70 9.25 -30.72
N PRO A 600 -5.80 8.25 -30.69
CA PRO A 600 -5.24 7.69 -31.91
C PRO A 600 -6.32 6.97 -32.72
N ASP A 601 -6.02 6.63 -33.97
CA ASP A 601 -6.84 5.70 -34.73
C ASP A 601 -7.02 4.39 -33.94
N PRO A 602 -8.26 4.02 -33.55
CA PRO A 602 -8.51 2.83 -32.74
C PRO A 602 -8.19 1.53 -33.48
N SER A 603 -8.12 1.55 -34.82
CA SER A 603 -7.75 0.41 -35.65
C SER A 603 -6.23 0.24 -35.79
N GLY A 604 -5.46 1.32 -35.56
CA GLY A 604 -4.03 1.39 -35.81
C GLY A 604 -3.66 1.24 -37.29
N ALA A 605 -4.50 1.73 -38.21
CA ALA A 605 -4.33 1.52 -39.65
C ALA A 605 -2.95 1.97 -40.18
N PRO A 606 -2.37 3.11 -39.76
CA PRO A 606 -1.04 3.51 -40.21
C PRO A 606 0.05 2.50 -39.82
N LEU A 607 -0.02 1.97 -38.60
CA LEU A 607 0.92 0.95 -38.13
C LEU A 607 0.70 -0.37 -38.86
N LYS A 608 -0.55 -0.79 -39.08
CA LYS A 608 -0.85 -1.98 -39.88
C LYS A 608 -0.33 -1.86 -41.31
N ALA A 609 -0.47 -0.70 -41.95
CA ALA A 609 0.07 -0.45 -43.28
C ALA A 609 1.60 -0.52 -43.33
N ALA A 610 2.28 0.03 -42.32
CA ALA A 610 3.74 -0.05 -42.21
C ALA A 610 4.22 -1.50 -42.01
N LEU A 611 3.56 -2.27 -41.15
CA LEU A 611 3.83 -3.69 -40.92
C LEU A 611 3.56 -4.54 -42.17
N ALA A 612 2.43 -4.31 -42.83
CA ALA A 612 2.04 -4.97 -44.08
C ALA A 612 3.10 -4.77 -45.17
N ARG A 613 3.56 -3.52 -45.34
CA ARG A 613 4.65 -3.19 -46.28
C ARG A 613 5.98 -3.84 -45.89
N ARG A 614 6.35 -3.80 -44.61
CA ARG A 614 7.64 -4.31 -44.12
C ARG A 614 7.77 -5.82 -44.26
N PHE A 615 6.69 -6.55 -43.98
CA PHE A 615 6.72 -8.02 -43.90
C PHE A 615 5.97 -8.72 -45.03
N GLY A 616 5.39 -7.98 -45.98
CA GLY A 616 4.62 -8.55 -47.10
C GLY A 616 3.33 -9.22 -46.66
N LEU A 617 2.64 -8.64 -45.67
CA LEU A 617 1.43 -9.17 -45.05
C LEU A 617 0.17 -8.43 -45.53
N ALA A 618 -0.99 -9.07 -45.43
CA ALA A 618 -2.28 -8.42 -45.61
C ALA A 618 -2.68 -7.65 -44.34
N ALA A 619 -3.19 -6.42 -44.48
CA ALA A 619 -3.54 -5.57 -43.33
C ALA A 619 -4.68 -6.17 -42.48
N GLU A 620 -5.57 -6.93 -43.12
CA GLU A 620 -6.70 -7.63 -42.52
C GLU A 620 -6.25 -8.77 -41.59
N GLY A 621 -5.07 -9.33 -41.85
CA GLY A 621 -4.44 -10.37 -41.03
C GLY A 621 -3.69 -9.84 -39.81
N LEU A 622 -3.69 -8.52 -39.57
CA LEU A 622 -2.92 -7.88 -38.50
C LEU A 622 -3.79 -7.48 -37.30
N VAL A 623 -3.26 -7.74 -36.10
CA VAL A 623 -3.82 -7.28 -34.81
C VAL A 623 -2.74 -6.52 -34.06
N ILE A 624 -3.06 -5.34 -33.55
CA ILE A 624 -2.13 -4.50 -32.78
C ILE A 624 -2.48 -4.61 -31.29
N GLY A 625 -1.47 -4.81 -30.44
CA GLY A 625 -1.64 -5.00 -29.00
C GLY A 625 -0.68 -4.16 -28.15
N ASN A 626 -1.08 -3.95 -26.89
CA ASN A 626 -0.35 -3.28 -25.82
C ASN A 626 0.82 -4.17 -25.33
N GLY A 627 1.79 -4.36 -26.24
CA GLY A 627 2.78 -5.44 -26.19
C GLY A 627 2.18 -6.81 -26.55
N SER A 628 3.03 -7.85 -26.61
CA SER A 628 2.58 -9.22 -26.87
C SER A 628 1.72 -9.81 -25.74
N SER A 629 1.81 -9.25 -24.53
CA SER A 629 0.99 -9.66 -23.38
C SER A 629 -0.50 -9.52 -23.63
N GLU A 630 -0.95 -8.40 -24.22
CA GLU A 630 -2.36 -8.24 -24.57
C GLU A 630 -2.74 -9.17 -25.72
N LEU A 631 -1.85 -9.44 -26.68
CA LEU A 631 -2.14 -10.34 -27.79
C LEU A 631 -2.34 -11.80 -27.33
N ILE A 632 -1.55 -12.24 -26.34
CA ILE A 632 -1.72 -13.54 -25.67
C ILE A 632 -3.11 -13.61 -25.01
N ASP A 633 -3.48 -12.55 -24.29
CA ASP A 633 -4.79 -12.45 -23.64
C ASP A 633 -5.94 -12.43 -24.67
N LEU A 634 -5.81 -11.67 -25.76
CA LEU A 634 -6.80 -11.57 -26.84
C LEU A 634 -7.00 -12.91 -27.55
N VAL A 635 -5.92 -13.60 -27.95
CA VAL A 635 -6.05 -14.97 -28.51
C VAL A 635 -6.78 -15.87 -27.52
N THR A 636 -6.38 -15.84 -26.24
CA THR A 636 -6.94 -16.77 -25.27
C THR A 636 -8.44 -16.49 -25.06
N ARG A 637 -8.83 -15.24 -24.84
CA ARG A 637 -10.25 -14.87 -24.62
C ARG A 637 -11.11 -15.00 -25.86
N SER A 638 -10.54 -14.90 -27.06
CA SER A 638 -11.28 -15.07 -28.31
C SER A 638 -11.58 -16.54 -28.65
N PHE A 639 -10.78 -17.48 -28.15
CA PHE A 639 -10.83 -18.88 -28.62
C PHE A 639 -10.90 -19.94 -27.51
N VAL A 640 -10.85 -19.55 -26.24
CA VAL A 640 -10.90 -20.46 -25.09
C VAL A 640 -12.06 -20.06 -24.20
N VAL A 641 -12.95 -21.03 -23.93
CA VAL A 641 -13.99 -20.90 -22.91
C VAL A 641 -13.79 -21.92 -21.79
N LYS A 642 -14.63 -21.86 -20.76
CA LYS A 642 -14.59 -22.79 -19.65
C LYS A 642 -14.69 -24.24 -20.14
N GLY A 643 -13.68 -25.05 -19.79
CA GLY A 643 -13.60 -26.45 -20.17
C GLY A 643 -12.76 -26.75 -21.42
N ASP A 644 -12.38 -25.73 -22.19
CA ASP A 644 -11.38 -25.88 -23.24
C ASP A 644 -9.96 -25.98 -22.65
N GLU A 645 -9.06 -26.58 -23.41
CA GLU A 645 -7.68 -26.86 -23.01
C GLU A 645 -6.68 -26.03 -23.82
N VAL A 646 -5.61 -25.59 -23.15
CA VAL A 646 -4.50 -24.87 -23.77
C VAL A 646 -3.18 -25.55 -23.43
N VAL A 647 -2.41 -25.90 -24.46
CA VAL A 647 -1.16 -26.66 -24.34
C VAL A 647 0.05 -25.74 -24.39
N TYR A 648 0.99 -25.90 -23.47
CA TYR A 648 2.29 -25.22 -23.49
C TYR A 648 3.34 -26.00 -22.67
N SER A 649 4.61 -25.68 -22.86
CA SER A 649 5.73 -26.37 -22.18
C SER A 649 5.85 -25.98 -20.70
N GLN A 650 6.36 -26.90 -19.88
CA GLN A 650 6.63 -26.75 -18.44
C GLN A 650 7.40 -25.48 -18.08
N TYR A 651 8.35 -25.09 -18.93
CA TYR A 651 9.16 -23.87 -18.74
C TYR A 651 8.81 -22.85 -19.82
N SER A 652 7.60 -22.30 -19.77
CA SER A 652 7.12 -21.30 -20.73
C SER A 652 6.97 -19.91 -20.12
N PHE A 653 6.62 -18.94 -20.96
CA PHE A 653 6.36 -17.60 -20.48
C PHE A 653 5.16 -17.58 -19.53
N ILE A 654 5.34 -16.98 -18.35
CA ILE A 654 4.32 -16.93 -17.28
C ILE A 654 3.01 -16.23 -17.71
N GLY A 655 3.04 -15.46 -18.81
CA GLY A 655 1.84 -14.88 -19.40
C GLY A 655 0.83 -15.92 -19.89
N TYR A 656 1.27 -17.10 -20.35
CA TYR A 656 0.39 -18.15 -20.85
C TYR A 656 -0.54 -18.71 -19.75
N PRO A 657 -0.03 -19.25 -18.61
CA PRO A 657 -0.91 -19.73 -17.54
C PRO A 657 -1.87 -18.65 -17.01
N HIS A 658 -1.42 -17.40 -16.94
CA HIS A 658 -2.27 -16.29 -16.49
C HIS A 658 -3.43 -16.02 -17.44
N ALA A 659 -3.18 -15.98 -18.75
CA ALA A 659 -4.22 -15.76 -19.75
C ALA A 659 -5.22 -16.93 -19.76
N VAL A 660 -4.74 -18.18 -19.70
CA VAL A 660 -5.59 -19.38 -19.67
C VAL A 660 -6.49 -19.38 -18.44
N LYS A 661 -5.93 -19.10 -17.27
CA LYS A 661 -6.69 -19.00 -16.01
C LYS A 661 -7.73 -17.88 -16.07
N SER A 662 -7.38 -16.73 -16.64
CA SER A 662 -8.30 -15.59 -16.78
C SER A 662 -9.49 -15.89 -17.69
N ALA A 663 -9.31 -16.74 -18.71
CA ALA A 663 -10.39 -17.17 -19.61
C ALA A 663 -11.21 -18.36 -19.06
N GLY A 664 -10.82 -18.93 -17.92
CA GLY A 664 -11.45 -20.13 -17.34
C GLY A 664 -11.08 -21.44 -18.04
N GLY A 665 -10.06 -21.43 -18.91
CA GLY A 665 -9.54 -22.63 -19.58
C GLY A 665 -8.68 -23.51 -18.69
N ALA A 666 -8.43 -24.75 -19.12
CA ALA A 666 -7.54 -25.69 -18.46
C ALA A 666 -6.12 -25.63 -19.07
N SER A 667 -5.11 -25.48 -18.22
CA SER A 667 -3.71 -25.53 -18.64
C SER A 667 -3.21 -26.97 -18.75
N ILE A 668 -2.77 -27.36 -19.94
CA ILE A 668 -2.11 -28.63 -20.21
C ILE A 668 -0.61 -28.35 -20.33
N VAL A 669 0.08 -28.57 -19.21
CA VAL A 669 1.52 -28.30 -19.07
C VAL A 669 2.32 -29.53 -19.47
N VAL A 670 3.07 -29.44 -20.57
CA VAL A 670 3.82 -30.55 -21.15
C VAL A 670 5.27 -30.51 -20.64
N PRO A 671 5.83 -31.60 -20.11
CA PRO A 671 7.23 -31.65 -19.68
C PRO A 671 8.18 -31.11 -20.75
N ALA A 672 9.14 -30.28 -20.33
CA ALA A 672 10.12 -29.71 -21.24
C ALA A 672 11.19 -30.75 -21.62
N ARG A 673 11.69 -30.70 -22.86
CA ARG A 673 12.86 -31.46 -23.30
C ARG A 673 14.04 -30.52 -23.38
N ASP A 674 15.10 -30.81 -22.63
CA ASP A 674 16.32 -29.99 -22.55
C ASP A 674 16.00 -28.49 -22.31
N TYR A 675 15.09 -28.23 -21.37
CA TYR A 675 14.56 -26.90 -21.01
C TYR A 675 13.74 -26.17 -22.10
N GLY A 676 13.50 -26.82 -23.24
CA GLY A 676 12.73 -26.29 -24.37
C GLY A 676 11.39 -26.99 -24.58
N HIS A 677 10.70 -26.57 -25.65
CA HIS A 677 9.45 -27.18 -26.08
C HIS A 677 9.70 -28.59 -26.64
N ASP A 678 9.01 -29.60 -26.10
CA ASP A 678 8.90 -30.92 -26.72
C ASP A 678 7.67 -30.95 -27.63
N LEU A 679 7.87 -30.70 -28.93
CA LEU A 679 6.77 -30.57 -29.89
C LEU A 679 6.00 -31.88 -30.09
N ASP A 680 6.66 -33.04 -30.01
CA ASP A 680 6.02 -34.35 -30.17
C ASP A 680 5.16 -34.70 -28.94
N ALA A 681 5.67 -34.40 -27.74
CA ALA A 681 4.89 -34.54 -26.51
C ALA A 681 3.73 -33.52 -26.46
N MET A 682 3.94 -32.30 -26.96
CA MET A 682 2.87 -31.30 -27.07
C MET A 682 1.76 -31.75 -28.03
N LEU A 683 2.09 -32.37 -29.16
CA LEU A 683 1.10 -32.98 -30.06
C LEU A 683 0.35 -34.13 -29.37
N SER A 684 1.07 -34.99 -28.65
CA SER A 684 0.48 -36.13 -27.95
C SER A 684 -0.49 -35.71 -26.84
N ALA A 685 -0.32 -34.52 -26.27
CA ALA A 685 -1.20 -33.94 -25.26
C ALA A 685 -2.47 -33.28 -25.84
N VAL A 686 -2.58 -33.16 -27.17
CA VAL A 686 -3.76 -32.56 -27.82
C VAL A 686 -4.97 -33.49 -27.71
N THR A 687 -6.05 -32.97 -27.15
CA THR A 687 -7.34 -33.66 -27.04
C THR A 687 -8.40 -32.97 -27.91
N PRO A 688 -9.62 -33.54 -28.06
CA PRO A 688 -10.74 -32.83 -28.68
C PRO A 688 -11.09 -31.47 -28.04
N ARG A 689 -10.72 -31.26 -26.76
CA ARG A 689 -10.95 -30.01 -26.02
C ARG A 689 -9.85 -28.96 -26.20
N THR A 690 -8.71 -29.33 -26.78
CA THR A 690 -7.63 -28.36 -27.03
C THR A 690 -8.06 -27.33 -28.07
N ARG A 691 -7.78 -26.05 -27.77
CA ARG A 691 -8.08 -24.90 -28.65
C ARG A 691 -6.85 -24.10 -29.02
N VAL A 692 -5.88 -23.98 -28.12
CA VAL A 692 -4.68 -23.17 -28.35
C VAL A 692 -3.44 -23.95 -27.90
N ALA A 693 -2.36 -23.86 -28.67
CA ALA A 693 -1.02 -24.28 -28.28
C ALA A 693 -0.06 -23.09 -28.36
N PHE A 694 0.62 -22.77 -27.25
CA PHE A 694 1.62 -21.70 -27.22
C PHE A 694 3.04 -22.26 -27.38
N VAL A 695 3.78 -21.70 -28.34
CA VAL A 695 5.18 -22.01 -28.62
C VAL A 695 5.97 -20.70 -28.69
N ALA A 696 6.94 -20.51 -27.80
CA ALA A 696 7.85 -19.37 -27.85
C ALA A 696 9.16 -19.79 -28.53
N ASN A 697 9.62 -19.02 -29.51
CA ASN A 697 10.86 -19.34 -30.22
C ASN A 697 11.65 -18.08 -30.61
N PRO A 698 12.78 -17.75 -29.95
CA PRO A 698 13.34 -18.41 -28.76
C PRO A 698 12.43 -18.45 -27.53
N ASN A 699 12.56 -19.50 -26.72
CA ASN A 699 11.74 -19.69 -25.53
C ASN A 699 12.09 -18.70 -24.39
N ASN A 700 11.10 -18.34 -23.57
CA ASN A 700 11.24 -17.55 -22.36
C ASN A 700 10.68 -18.35 -21.18
N PRO A 701 11.47 -18.67 -20.14
CA PRO A 701 12.69 -17.97 -19.71
C PRO A 701 14.02 -18.65 -20.07
N THR A 702 14.01 -19.74 -20.84
CA THR A 702 15.18 -20.61 -20.98
C THR A 702 16.07 -20.29 -22.18
N GLY A 703 15.55 -19.57 -23.18
CA GLY A 703 16.33 -19.12 -24.35
C GLY A 703 16.54 -20.19 -25.41
N THR A 704 15.99 -21.39 -25.25
CA THR A 704 16.12 -22.50 -26.21
C THR A 704 15.49 -22.14 -27.56
N LEU A 705 16.08 -22.62 -28.66
CA LEU A 705 15.61 -22.39 -30.03
C LEU A 705 15.24 -23.72 -30.70
N LEU A 706 14.06 -23.76 -31.30
CA LEU A 706 13.58 -24.84 -32.16
C LEU A 706 13.99 -24.57 -33.61
N GLU A 707 14.33 -25.65 -34.32
CA GLU A 707 14.56 -25.60 -35.77
C GLU A 707 13.25 -25.38 -36.54
N GLU A 708 13.32 -24.64 -37.64
CA GLU A 708 12.19 -24.38 -38.53
C GLU A 708 11.50 -25.68 -38.99
N ALA A 709 12.28 -26.70 -39.36
CA ALA A 709 11.74 -27.98 -39.80
C ALA A 709 10.88 -28.67 -38.71
N ALA A 710 11.25 -28.53 -37.42
CA ALA A 710 10.47 -29.08 -36.32
C ALA A 710 9.14 -28.34 -36.12
N ILE A 711 9.17 -27.01 -36.22
CA ILE A 711 7.95 -26.18 -36.15
C ILE A 711 7.02 -26.49 -37.32
N VAL A 712 7.56 -26.64 -38.54
CA VAL A 712 6.75 -26.99 -39.72
C VAL A 712 6.09 -28.36 -39.55
N ARG A 713 6.82 -29.39 -39.10
CA ARG A 713 6.22 -30.71 -38.80
C ARG A 713 5.14 -30.62 -37.73
N PHE A 714 5.37 -29.83 -36.68
CA PHE A 714 4.37 -29.60 -35.62
C PHE A 714 3.10 -28.96 -36.16
N LEU A 715 3.22 -27.96 -37.05
CA LEU A 715 2.09 -27.31 -37.71
C LEU A 715 1.35 -28.26 -38.68
N GLU A 716 2.07 -29.10 -39.42
CA GLU A 716 1.49 -30.11 -40.32
C GLU A 716 0.69 -31.17 -39.56
N ALA A 717 1.17 -31.58 -38.38
CA ALA A 717 0.52 -32.58 -37.54
C ALA A 717 -0.60 -32.01 -36.66
N MET A 718 -0.61 -30.69 -36.41
CA MET A 718 -1.60 -30.06 -35.54
C MET A 718 -2.99 -30.08 -36.20
N PRO A 719 -4.05 -30.52 -35.50
CA PRO A 719 -5.39 -30.44 -36.04
C PRO A 719 -5.80 -29.00 -36.34
N ALA A 720 -6.46 -28.77 -37.48
CA ALA A 720 -6.85 -27.43 -37.95
C ALA A 720 -7.72 -26.63 -36.96
N ARG A 721 -8.41 -27.29 -36.02
CA ARG A 721 -9.21 -26.66 -34.96
C ARG A 721 -8.38 -26.00 -33.85
N VAL A 722 -7.10 -26.35 -33.73
CA VAL A 722 -6.21 -25.87 -32.67
C VAL A 722 -5.37 -24.73 -33.23
N LEU A 723 -5.48 -23.55 -32.63
CA LEU A 723 -4.60 -22.42 -32.96
C LEU A 723 -3.21 -22.66 -32.41
N VAL A 724 -2.19 -22.48 -33.24
CA VAL A 724 -0.80 -22.47 -32.80
C VAL A 724 -0.34 -21.03 -32.72
N VAL A 725 -0.01 -20.57 -31.52
CA VAL A 725 0.59 -19.25 -31.30
C VAL A 725 2.09 -19.41 -31.26
N LEU A 726 2.75 -18.86 -32.26
CA LEU A 726 4.20 -18.73 -32.30
C LEU A 726 4.60 -17.34 -31.79
N ASP A 727 5.15 -17.29 -30.59
CA ASP A 727 5.63 -16.07 -29.94
C ASP A 727 7.13 -15.85 -30.28
N GLU A 728 7.38 -14.92 -31.20
CA GLU A 728 8.71 -14.59 -31.73
C GLU A 728 9.31 -13.34 -31.05
N ALA A 729 9.08 -13.14 -29.75
CA ALA A 729 9.48 -11.93 -29.04
C ALA A 729 10.99 -11.59 -29.09
N TYR A 730 11.85 -12.57 -29.39
CA TYR A 730 13.33 -12.41 -29.40
C TYR A 730 13.95 -12.63 -30.78
N THR A 731 13.16 -12.74 -31.86
CA THR A 731 13.66 -13.12 -33.18
C THR A 731 14.70 -12.14 -33.75
N GLU A 732 14.59 -10.85 -33.43
CA GLU A 732 15.56 -9.83 -33.84
C GLU A 732 16.94 -10.01 -33.18
N TYR A 733 17.07 -10.78 -32.11
CA TYR A 733 18.36 -11.13 -31.50
C TYR A 733 19.02 -12.37 -32.12
N LEU A 734 18.36 -13.04 -33.08
CA LEU A 734 18.95 -14.15 -33.81
C LEU A 734 19.86 -13.63 -34.94
N PRO A 735 20.95 -14.35 -35.28
CA PRO A 735 21.65 -14.13 -36.54
C PRO A 735 20.70 -14.39 -37.70
N GLU A 736 20.89 -13.67 -38.82
CA GLU A 736 19.99 -13.75 -39.98
C GLU A 736 19.80 -15.20 -40.48
N ALA A 737 20.86 -16.00 -40.51
CA ALA A 737 20.80 -17.40 -40.92
C ALA A 737 19.98 -18.31 -40.00
N ALA A 738 19.70 -17.90 -38.77
CA ALA A 738 18.89 -18.67 -37.81
C ALA A 738 17.45 -18.14 -37.70
N ARG A 739 17.09 -17.06 -38.42
CA ARG A 739 15.74 -16.51 -38.40
C ARG A 739 14.84 -17.30 -39.34
N MET A 740 13.76 -17.85 -38.79
CA MET A 740 12.68 -18.44 -39.57
C MET A 740 11.80 -17.34 -40.18
N ASN A 741 11.35 -17.53 -41.42
CA ASN A 741 10.32 -16.68 -42.02
C ASN A 741 8.91 -17.17 -41.63
N ALA A 742 8.55 -17.00 -40.35
CA ALA A 742 7.27 -17.43 -39.81
C ALA A 742 6.06 -16.85 -40.57
N PHE A 743 6.19 -15.64 -41.10
CA PHE A 743 5.13 -14.99 -41.86
C PHE A 743 4.82 -15.67 -43.19
N ALA A 744 5.80 -16.31 -43.84
CA ALA A 744 5.55 -17.10 -45.04
C ALA A 744 4.67 -18.34 -44.76
N LEU A 745 4.75 -18.89 -43.54
CA LEU A 745 3.98 -20.06 -43.14
C LEU A 745 2.48 -19.78 -42.96
N LEU A 746 2.08 -18.51 -42.74
CA LEU A 746 0.67 -18.12 -42.59
C LEU A 746 -0.19 -18.45 -43.81
N LYS A 747 0.40 -18.49 -45.01
CA LYS A 747 -0.30 -18.88 -46.24
C LYS A 747 -0.64 -20.37 -46.28
N ARG A 748 0.17 -21.19 -45.60
CA ARG A 748 0.06 -22.64 -45.57
C ARG A 748 -0.77 -23.13 -44.38
N PHE A 749 -0.68 -22.44 -43.25
CA PHE A 749 -1.31 -22.85 -41.98
C PHE A 749 -2.28 -21.76 -41.48
N PRO A 750 -3.58 -21.86 -41.80
CA PRO A 750 -4.57 -20.83 -41.44
C PRO A 750 -4.85 -20.72 -39.93
N ASN A 751 -4.47 -21.75 -39.16
CA ASN A 751 -4.54 -21.81 -37.70
C ASN A 751 -3.26 -21.31 -36.99
N LEU A 752 -2.28 -20.77 -37.72
CA LEU A 752 -1.08 -20.17 -37.14
C LEU A 752 -1.31 -18.68 -36.80
N VAL A 753 -0.87 -18.28 -35.62
CA VAL A 753 -0.77 -16.88 -35.17
C VAL A 753 0.68 -16.59 -34.84
N VAL A 754 1.32 -15.66 -35.54
CA VAL A 754 2.70 -15.23 -35.27
C VAL A 754 2.66 -13.92 -34.50
N MET A 755 3.27 -13.86 -33.32
CA MET A 755 3.34 -12.66 -32.49
C MET A 755 4.75 -12.08 -32.45
N ARG A 756 4.85 -10.75 -32.53
CA ARG A 756 6.10 -10.01 -32.33
C ARG A 756 5.89 -8.83 -31.38
N THR A 757 6.98 -8.40 -30.75
CA THR A 757 6.97 -7.26 -29.84
C THR A 757 8.09 -6.29 -30.15
N PHE A 758 7.81 -5.01 -29.95
CA PHE A 758 8.83 -3.97 -29.98
C PHE A 758 9.51 -3.78 -28.61
N SER A 759 9.11 -4.52 -27.59
CA SER A 759 9.64 -4.36 -26.23
C SER A 759 11.09 -4.84 -26.09
N LYS A 760 11.54 -5.72 -27.00
CA LYS A 760 12.83 -6.41 -26.93
C LYS A 760 13.87 -5.65 -27.75
N ALA A 761 14.30 -6.15 -28.90
CA ALA A 761 15.40 -5.54 -29.67
C ALA A 761 15.15 -4.06 -30.05
N HIS A 762 13.89 -3.62 -30.22
CA HIS A 762 13.59 -2.22 -30.49
C HIS A 762 13.63 -1.29 -29.25
N GLY A 763 13.75 -1.84 -28.05
CA GLY A 763 13.91 -1.06 -26.81
C GLY A 763 12.66 -0.30 -26.35
N MET A 764 11.47 -0.69 -26.81
CA MET A 764 10.22 0.03 -26.55
C MET A 764 9.36 -0.59 -25.44
N ALA A 765 10.00 -1.18 -24.42
CA ALA A 765 9.32 -1.91 -23.35
C ALA A 765 8.31 -1.05 -22.58
N GLY A 766 8.60 0.24 -22.36
CA GLY A 766 7.72 1.18 -21.65
C GLY A 766 6.56 1.74 -22.51
N LEU A 767 6.70 1.75 -23.84
CA LEU A 767 5.64 2.22 -24.75
C LEU A 767 4.54 1.18 -24.99
N ARG A 768 4.87 -0.09 -24.72
CA ARG A 768 3.93 -1.22 -24.79
C ARG A 768 3.26 -1.36 -26.16
N VAL A 769 4.01 -1.82 -27.16
CA VAL A 769 3.48 -2.10 -28.51
C VAL A 769 4.01 -3.42 -29.06
N GLY A 770 3.11 -4.16 -29.70
CA GLY A 770 3.36 -5.42 -30.39
C GLY A 770 2.27 -5.68 -31.43
N PHE A 771 2.47 -6.72 -32.24
CA PHE A 771 1.49 -7.13 -33.23
C PHE A 771 1.42 -8.65 -33.37
N ALA A 772 0.27 -9.13 -33.82
CA ALA A 772 0.06 -10.50 -34.27
C ALA A 772 -0.30 -10.50 -35.76
N ALA A 773 0.19 -11.49 -36.49
CA ALA A 773 -0.18 -11.80 -37.86
C ALA A 773 -0.83 -13.18 -37.91
N ALA A 774 -2.00 -13.27 -38.53
CA ALA A 774 -2.80 -14.49 -38.63
C ALA A 774 -3.60 -14.49 -39.95
N SER A 775 -4.38 -15.54 -40.19
CA SER A 775 -5.43 -15.51 -41.22
C SER A 775 -6.42 -14.36 -40.92
N ALA A 776 -7.04 -13.81 -41.97
CA ALA A 776 -7.97 -12.68 -41.84
C ALA A 776 -9.14 -13.01 -40.89
N GLU A 777 -9.62 -14.26 -40.90
CA GLU A 777 -10.69 -14.74 -40.01
C GLU A 777 -10.27 -14.69 -38.54
N VAL A 778 -9.10 -15.24 -38.20
CA VAL A 778 -8.58 -15.25 -36.83
C VAL A 778 -8.29 -13.82 -36.35
N ALA A 779 -7.65 -13.01 -37.19
CA ALA A 779 -7.36 -11.62 -36.89
C ALA A 779 -8.65 -10.80 -36.68
N GLN A 780 -9.72 -11.07 -37.43
CA GLN A 780 -11.00 -10.39 -37.25
C GLN A 780 -11.64 -10.73 -35.90
N LEU A 781 -11.61 -12.01 -35.48
CA LEU A 781 -12.13 -12.44 -34.18
C LEU A 781 -11.37 -11.77 -33.02
N MET A 782 -10.04 -11.73 -33.10
CA MET A 782 -9.22 -11.03 -32.12
C MET A 782 -9.51 -9.52 -32.10
N ASN A 783 -9.65 -8.89 -33.27
CA ASN A 783 -9.96 -7.45 -33.37
C ASN A 783 -11.36 -7.10 -32.82
N ARG A 784 -12.33 -8.04 -32.83
CA ARG A 784 -13.65 -7.86 -32.20
C ARG A 784 -13.59 -7.91 -30.67
N ALA A 785 -12.69 -8.71 -30.11
CA ALA A 785 -12.48 -8.79 -28.66
C ALA A 785 -11.59 -7.65 -28.11
N ARG A 786 -10.83 -6.99 -28.99
CA ARG A 786 -9.92 -5.89 -28.66
C ARG A 786 -10.68 -4.62 -28.28
N LEU A 787 -10.22 -3.96 -27.22
CA LEU A 787 -10.74 -2.66 -26.82
C LEU A 787 -10.31 -1.56 -27.80
N ALA A 788 -11.18 -0.55 -27.99
CA ALA A 788 -10.81 0.65 -28.74
C ALA A 788 -9.63 1.37 -28.06
N TYR A 789 -8.73 1.94 -28.86
CA TYR A 789 -7.59 2.74 -28.38
C TYR A 789 -6.61 2.00 -27.45
N ASN A 790 -6.53 0.67 -27.53
CA ASN A 790 -5.67 -0.16 -26.67
C ASN A 790 -4.17 0.17 -26.75
N VAL A 791 -3.69 0.71 -27.89
CA VAL A 791 -2.32 1.18 -28.08
C VAL A 791 -2.29 2.69 -28.30
N ASN A 792 -1.53 3.38 -27.44
CA ASN A 792 -1.43 4.83 -27.40
C ASN A 792 -0.74 5.42 -28.64
N ALA A 793 -1.02 6.70 -28.95
CA ALA A 793 -0.50 7.37 -30.15
C ALA A 793 1.04 7.41 -30.23
N PRO A 794 1.78 7.75 -29.14
CA PRO A 794 3.25 7.71 -29.17
C PRO A 794 3.81 6.32 -29.49
N ALA A 795 3.19 5.26 -28.97
CA ALA A 795 3.61 3.88 -29.24
C ALA A 795 3.38 3.47 -30.70
N GLN A 796 2.27 3.88 -31.31
CA GLN A 796 2.03 3.62 -32.74
C GLN A 796 3.04 4.36 -33.63
N ALA A 797 3.28 5.65 -33.37
CA ALA A 797 4.26 6.45 -34.12
C ALA A 797 5.69 5.90 -33.98
N ALA A 798 6.10 5.57 -32.75
CA ALA A 798 7.39 4.97 -32.47
C ALA A 798 7.58 3.61 -33.17
N ALA A 799 6.54 2.76 -33.16
CA ALA A 799 6.56 1.46 -33.84
C ALA A 799 6.74 1.61 -35.36
N ILE A 800 6.05 2.57 -36.00
CA ILE A 800 6.21 2.85 -37.43
C ILE A 800 7.66 3.24 -37.72
N ALA A 801 8.22 4.19 -36.98
CA ALA A 801 9.60 4.65 -37.18
C ALA A 801 10.64 3.56 -36.88
N ALA A 802 10.40 2.71 -35.88
CA ALA A 802 11.31 1.63 -35.50
C ALA A 802 11.45 0.54 -36.57
N LEU A 803 10.48 0.39 -37.47
CA LEU A 803 10.55 -0.57 -38.58
C LEU A 803 11.64 -0.21 -39.61
N ASP A 804 11.98 1.08 -39.69
CA ASP A 804 12.98 1.61 -40.63
C ASP A 804 14.36 1.82 -39.97
N ASP A 805 14.49 1.61 -38.66
CA ASP A 805 15.74 1.78 -37.90
C ASP A 805 16.60 0.50 -37.87
N ALA A 806 17.01 0.04 -39.07
CA ALA A 806 17.82 -1.16 -39.22
C ALA A 806 19.18 -1.05 -38.51
N ALA A 807 19.76 0.16 -38.47
CA ALA A 807 21.04 0.41 -37.80
C ALA A 807 20.94 0.22 -36.27
N PHE A 808 19.86 0.66 -35.63
CA PHE A 808 19.65 0.42 -34.21
C PHE A 808 19.42 -1.06 -33.88
N LEU A 809 18.64 -1.77 -34.72
CA LEU A 809 18.45 -3.21 -34.55
C LEU A 809 19.75 -3.99 -34.70
N GLN A 810 20.58 -3.66 -35.68
CA GLN A 810 21.88 -4.29 -35.89
C GLN A 810 22.79 -4.10 -34.67
N ARG A 811 22.88 -2.87 -34.13
CA ARG A 811 23.64 -2.61 -32.89
C ARG A 811 23.08 -3.36 -31.68
N SER A 812 21.76 -3.46 -31.56
CA SER A 812 21.10 -4.19 -30.48
C SER A 812 21.43 -5.68 -30.54
N TYR A 813 21.46 -6.26 -31.74
CA TYR A 813 21.91 -7.63 -31.97
C TYR A 813 23.39 -7.80 -31.60
N GLU A 814 24.28 -6.93 -32.07
CA GLU A 814 25.72 -7.00 -31.81
C GLU A 814 26.07 -6.92 -30.32
N VAL A 815 25.46 -5.98 -29.60
CA VAL A 815 25.65 -5.81 -28.15
C VAL A 815 25.14 -7.04 -27.40
N ASN A 816 23.96 -7.55 -27.78
CA ASN A 816 23.40 -8.74 -27.17
C ASN A 816 24.27 -9.98 -27.41
N GLU A 817 24.72 -10.20 -28.64
CA GLU A 817 25.53 -11.38 -29.00
C GLU A 817 26.91 -11.34 -28.32
N ALA A 818 27.57 -10.18 -28.30
CA ALA A 818 28.83 -10.01 -27.58
C ALA A 818 28.66 -10.25 -26.08
N GLY A 819 27.66 -9.64 -25.45
CA GLY A 819 27.38 -9.80 -24.02
C GLY A 819 26.98 -11.23 -23.65
N LYS A 820 26.18 -11.89 -24.48
CA LYS A 820 25.78 -13.29 -24.30
C LYS A 820 26.97 -14.24 -24.38
N ARG A 821 27.87 -14.07 -25.36
CA ARG A 821 29.13 -14.85 -25.44
C ARG A 821 29.98 -14.63 -24.20
N ARG A 822 30.14 -13.38 -23.77
CA ARG A 822 30.93 -13.04 -22.58
C ARG A 822 30.37 -13.66 -21.30
N LEU A 823 29.07 -13.51 -21.04
CA LEU A 823 28.43 -14.09 -19.85
C LEU A 823 28.46 -15.63 -19.89
N SER A 824 28.23 -16.25 -21.05
CA SER A 824 28.30 -17.71 -21.19
C SER A 824 29.71 -18.25 -20.93
N ALA A 825 30.74 -17.57 -21.47
CA ALA A 825 32.14 -17.93 -21.20
C ALA A 825 32.48 -17.77 -19.71
N ALA A 826 32.07 -16.65 -19.08
CA ALA A 826 32.30 -16.42 -17.66
C ALA A 826 31.63 -17.46 -16.76
N LEU A 827 30.38 -17.83 -17.03
CA LEU A 827 29.69 -18.86 -16.27
C LEU A 827 30.40 -20.21 -16.39
N GLY A 828 30.90 -20.55 -17.58
CA GLY A 828 31.76 -21.72 -17.80
C GLY A 828 33.07 -21.67 -17.02
N GLU A 829 33.78 -20.54 -17.04
CA GLU A 829 35.02 -20.31 -16.27
C GLU A 829 34.79 -20.42 -14.75
N LEU A 830 33.63 -19.98 -14.27
CA LEU A 830 33.22 -20.05 -12.87
C LEU A 830 32.63 -21.41 -12.46
N GLY A 831 32.50 -22.35 -13.40
CA GLY A 831 31.94 -23.67 -13.15
C GLY A 831 30.43 -23.67 -12.81
N ILE A 832 29.71 -22.62 -13.20
CA ILE A 832 28.26 -22.49 -12.98
C ILE A 832 27.54 -23.05 -14.22
N PRO A 833 26.77 -24.15 -14.11
CA PRO A 833 25.99 -24.67 -15.23
C PRO A 833 24.96 -23.65 -15.71
N PHE A 834 24.76 -23.56 -17.03
CA PHE A 834 23.79 -22.63 -17.61
C PHE A 834 23.16 -23.19 -18.88
N ILE A 835 21.99 -22.66 -19.22
CA ILE A 835 21.23 -23.03 -20.42
C ILE A 835 21.72 -22.16 -21.58
N PRO A 836 22.23 -22.74 -22.68
CA PRO A 836 22.58 -22.00 -23.88
C PRO A 836 21.36 -21.24 -24.42
N SER A 837 21.54 -19.96 -24.71
CA SER A 837 20.42 -19.06 -25.02
C SER A 837 20.54 -18.44 -26.40
N TRP A 838 19.38 -18.26 -27.01
CA TRP A 838 19.16 -17.50 -28.25
C TRP A 838 18.37 -16.21 -28.00
N GLY A 839 17.96 -15.95 -26.75
CA GLY A 839 17.30 -14.73 -26.33
C GLY A 839 18.28 -13.62 -25.91
N ASN A 840 17.75 -12.58 -25.23
CA ASN A 840 18.56 -11.52 -24.62
C ASN A 840 18.86 -11.73 -23.14
N PHE A 841 19.06 -12.97 -22.75
CA PHE A 841 19.36 -13.37 -21.39
C PHE A 841 20.04 -14.73 -21.35
N VAL A 842 20.65 -15.07 -20.21
CA VAL A 842 21.16 -16.42 -19.90
C VAL A 842 20.58 -16.88 -18.57
N ALA A 843 20.17 -18.14 -18.47
CA ALA A 843 19.68 -18.76 -17.24
C ALA A 843 20.73 -19.74 -16.69
N ALA A 844 21.10 -19.61 -15.42
CA ALA A 844 22.16 -20.38 -14.77
C ALA A 844 21.65 -21.10 -13.52
N ASP A 845 22.15 -22.30 -13.28
CA ASP A 845 21.80 -23.15 -12.14
C ASP A 845 22.76 -22.95 -10.97
N PHE A 846 22.20 -22.63 -9.81
CA PHE A 846 22.93 -22.39 -8.57
C PHE A 846 22.68 -23.49 -7.52
N SER A 847 22.12 -24.63 -7.93
CA SER A 847 21.87 -25.79 -7.05
C SER A 847 23.12 -26.29 -6.32
N GLY A 848 24.28 -26.26 -6.97
CA GLY A 848 25.57 -26.69 -6.41
C GLY A 848 26.37 -25.61 -5.68
N ILE A 849 25.82 -24.40 -5.51
CA ILE A 849 26.51 -23.27 -4.90
C ILE A 849 26.01 -23.04 -3.47
N THR A 850 26.92 -22.82 -2.52
CA THR A 850 26.60 -22.50 -1.12
C THR A 850 25.66 -21.29 -1.05
N GLY A 851 24.56 -21.40 -0.30
CA GLY A 851 23.51 -20.37 -0.22
C GLY A 851 22.47 -20.44 -1.35
N GLY A 852 22.67 -21.29 -2.36
CA GLY A 852 21.74 -21.51 -3.46
C GLY A 852 21.42 -20.24 -4.27
N PRO A 853 20.40 -20.28 -5.15
CA PRO A 853 19.99 -19.12 -5.94
C PRO A 853 19.50 -17.94 -5.09
N GLU A 854 18.96 -18.19 -3.90
CA GLU A 854 18.47 -17.15 -2.99
C GLU A 854 19.62 -16.33 -2.40
N GLY A 855 20.66 -17.01 -1.89
CA GLY A 855 21.86 -16.37 -1.36
C GLY A 855 22.62 -15.60 -2.45
N VAL A 856 22.76 -16.19 -3.64
CA VAL A 856 23.39 -15.52 -4.80
C VAL A 856 22.58 -14.29 -5.21
N ASN A 857 21.26 -14.41 -5.33
CA ASN A 857 20.40 -13.28 -5.73
C ASN A 857 20.43 -12.15 -4.69
N ALA A 858 20.36 -12.47 -3.39
CA ALA A 858 20.48 -11.48 -2.33
C ALA A 858 21.85 -10.77 -2.38
N TYR A 859 22.92 -11.54 -2.67
CA TYR A 859 24.25 -10.98 -2.83
C TYR A 859 24.36 -10.04 -4.03
N LEU A 860 23.90 -10.46 -5.20
CA LEU A 860 23.89 -9.62 -6.40
C LEU A 860 23.05 -8.34 -6.19
N GLN A 861 21.89 -8.44 -5.53
CA GLN A 861 21.07 -7.29 -5.16
C GLN A 861 21.81 -6.32 -4.24
N SER A 862 22.56 -6.83 -3.24
CA SER A 862 23.40 -6.00 -2.37
C SER A 862 24.51 -5.25 -3.13
N ARG A 863 24.89 -5.73 -4.31
CA ARG A 863 25.85 -5.11 -5.23
C ARG A 863 25.20 -4.23 -6.30
N GLY A 864 23.88 -3.98 -6.23
CA GLY A 864 23.15 -3.17 -7.19
C GLY A 864 22.87 -3.87 -8.52
N LEU A 865 22.97 -5.21 -8.58
CA LEU A 865 22.66 -6.03 -9.75
C LEU A 865 21.30 -6.72 -9.53
N LEU A 866 20.27 -6.26 -10.24
CA LEU A 866 18.94 -6.85 -10.16
C LEU A 866 18.79 -7.94 -11.20
N VAL A 867 18.66 -9.19 -10.76
CA VAL A 867 18.52 -10.37 -11.62
C VAL A 867 17.17 -11.07 -11.38
N ARG A 868 16.81 -12.05 -12.21
CA ARG A 868 15.48 -12.69 -12.14
C ARG A 868 15.56 -14.12 -11.60
N PRO A 869 15.01 -14.40 -10.40
CA PRO A 869 14.77 -15.77 -9.96
C PRO A 869 13.76 -16.49 -10.85
N LEU A 870 14.03 -17.76 -11.17
CA LEU A 870 13.19 -18.58 -12.05
C LEU A 870 12.32 -19.62 -11.32
N GLY A 871 12.27 -19.58 -9.98
CA GLY A 871 11.33 -20.40 -9.19
C GLY A 871 9.86 -20.31 -9.66
N PRO A 872 9.31 -19.11 -9.95
CA PRO A 872 7.96 -18.98 -10.51
C PRO A 872 7.75 -19.63 -11.88
N TYR A 873 8.82 -19.99 -12.58
CA TYR A 873 8.80 -20.69 -13.87
C TYR A 873 9.05 -22.20 -13.72
N GLY A 874 9.08 -22.74 -12.50
CA GLY A 874 9.37 -24.16 -12.25
C GLY A 874 10.87 -24.50 -12.24
N LEU A 875 11.76 -23.50 -12.24
CA LEU A 875 13.21 -23.66 -12.15
C LEU A 875 13.74 -23.03 -10.84
N PRO A 876 13.45 -23.65 -9.68
CA PRO A 876 13.71 -23.05 -8.37
C PRO A 876 15.19 -22.81 -8.09
N THR A 877 16.08 -23.57 -8.73
CA THR A 877 17.53 -23.46 -8.54
C THR A 877 18.18 -22.43 -9.47
N HIS A 878 17.42 -21.82 -10.39
CA HIS A 878 17.99 -21.00 -11.45
C HIS A 878 17.76 -19.49 -11.24
N LEU A 879 18.77 -18.71 -11.64
CA LEU A 879 18.66 -17.26 -11.86
C LEU A 879 18.84 -16.95 -13.34
N ARG A 880 18.15 -15.93 -13.83
CA ARG A 880 18.27 -15.42 -15.20
C ARG A 880 18.83 -14.00 -15.21
N PHE A 881 19.77 -13.79 -16.11
CA PHE A 881 20.48 -12.53 -16.33
C PHE A 881 20.15 -11.99 -17.72
N THR A 882 19.45 -10.86 -17.79
CA THR A 882 19.31 -10.09 -19.04
C THR A 882 20.67 -9.57 -19.47
N ILE A 883 21.00 -9.66 -20.76
CA ILE A 883 22.26 -9.14 -21.29
C ILE A 883 22.26 -7.62 -21.15
N GLY A 884 23.23 -7.08 -20.40
CA GLY A 884 23.43 -5.65 -20.21
C GLY A 884 24.47 -5.07 -21.17
N LEU A 885 24.87 -3.81 -20.94
CA LEU A 885 26.06 -3.23 -21.58
C LEU A 885 27.32 -3.99 -21.14
N PRO A 886 28.47 -3.84 -21.84
CA PRO A 886 29.73 -4.50 -21.46
C PRO A 886 30.06 -4.34 -19.97
N ASP A 887 30.00 -3.11 -19.44
CA ASP A 887 30.26 -2.84 -18.03
C ASP A 887 29.24 -3.49 -17.08
N ASP A 888 27.98 -3.66 -17.51
CA ASP A 888 26.96 -4.34 -16.70
C ASP A 888 27.27 -5.83 -16.60
N ASN A 889 27.67 -6.43 -17.72
CA ASN A 889 28.03 -7.84 -17.79
C ASN A 889 29.32 -8.11 -16.98
N GLU A 890 30.34 -7.27 -17.07
CA GLU A 890 31.56 -7.41 -16.26
C GLU A 890 31.29 -7.25 -14.77
N ALA A 891 30.43 -6.31 -14.38
CA ALA A 891 30.02 -6.14 -12.99
C ALA A 891 29.31 -7.39 -12.45
N LEU A 892 28.44 -8.00 -13.25
CA LEU A 892 27.79 -9.27 -12.90
C LEU A 892 28.80 -10.40 -12.73
N VAL A 893 29.72 -10.56 -13.69
CA VAL A 893 30.76 -11.61 -13.64
C VAL A 893 31.65 -11.44 -12.42
N ALA A 894 32.12 -10.22 -12.16
CA ALA A 894 32.95 -9.93 -11.00
C ALA A 894 32.22 -10.23 -9.69
N ALA A 895 30.93 -9.89 -9.59
CA ALA A 895 30.12 -10.16 -8.40
C ALA A 895 29.89 -11.67 -8.20
N LEU A 896 29.65 -12.43 -9.27
CA LEU A 896 29.54 -13.89 -9.18
C LEU A 896 30.86 -14.53 -8.74
N ALA A 897 32.00 -14.12 -9.34
CA ALA A 897 33.32 -14.62 -8.97
C ALA A 897 33.68 -14.30 -7.51
N ASP A 898 33.30 -13.12 -7.03
CA ASP A 898 33.49 -12.70 -5.63
C ASP A 898 32.60 -13.49 -4.67
N TYR A 899 31.37 -13.83 -5.06
CA TYR A 899 30.50 -14.69 -4.24
C TYR A 899 31.07 -16.09 -4.06
N LEU A 900 31.61 -16.69 -5.12
CA LEU A 900 32.15 -18.06 -5.10
C LEU A 900 33.43 -18.22 -4.26
N LYS A 901 34.10 -17.11 -3.91
CA LYS A 901 35.28 -17.14 -3.03
C LYS A 901 34.94 -17.17 -1.54
N ARG A 902 33.68 -16.91 -1.20
CA ARG A 902 33.16 -16.90 0.17
C ARG A 902 32.67 -18.29 0.55
#